data_AF-A0A523RN65-F1
#
_entry.id   AF-A0A523RN65-F1
#
_cell.length_a   1.000
_cell.length_b   1.000
_cell.length_c   1.000
_cell.angle_alpha   90.00
_cell.angle_beta   90.00
_cell.angle_gamma   90.00
#
_symmetry.space_group_name_H-M   'P 1'
#
loop_
_entity.id
_entity.type
_entity.pdbx_description
1 polymer ?
#
loop_
_entity_poly.entity_id
_entity_poly.type
_entity_poly.pdbx_seq_one_letter_code
_entity_poly.pdbx_strand_id
1 'polypeptide(L)'
;MSNVPVDMNRLKNILVQSSYRNPIKHFTLHKSYYYKLSEEGTNNSYPSLYVDKENQLWIGWVGNKKSRDDIYVGRYFPEGLSSHEEIRPITIYGKDRFSLPQRVSSQPGVNIKPSFCSDFSGKIWVIWTGKRKGKWRVLGTYFEKGKFSEEVIISEEKDSGFWPVVAKDSQKKMWCIWESCQEKEQGIKARFWDGKKWSEPLFISQESGFSFRPAIATDSAKRTYVVWDSFQEEFYSVYMRYYEEGKWSGIEEIPGKRSLDRSHPSITIDQEDNLWITYAKLKSMVDISCAHLGIAHAGSPDLKPSIHIVCWQKNKWVNSVSLEGKREGLISEEGYLPLISSDRFGRICLFWQKLTKHMDWTLQGRIYQGNDWSSLWEFEKVRQFDQWAAVKNDLEGNIWLVCESGRAFEDRHIYLRFIPAIIPEEEVDILQKKRLRYVKPKLVDISQEIIKIEPKSKEIFPIFPKKTIQTKEGECKLFWGNLHVQTILSDGHCGSVDQYYLFARERYHWDFAAVTDHCDSVKWLSSEWALLQRTASLINEPEKFIAISGYEWTQGDYGRIKYGHRCIIYPTDDQPFFSALTRKAYTQAQLSNLLKGTNGLMSAHHLTRSWNGGTRWDEWDENVEPCIEICSHWGRFEYYHNFGHITAGKEVRGCSVQDVLAKGYRVGFIGGSDSHDFCHEKNDALTLMYLKELTREDVFKALKEKRVYASTGIRIFVDFRADNHLMGEEYKAKLLLFQYRWKEPRS
;
A
#
# COMPACT_ATOMS: atom_id res chain seq x y z
N MET A 1 35.53 -67.38 5.13
CA MET A 1 36.16 -67.52 3.80
C MET A 1 35.02 -67.89 2.86
N SER A 2 34.64 -67.13 1.83
CA SER A 2 35.47 -66.48 0.84
C SER A 2 34.87 -65.14 0.35
N ASN A 3 35.74 -64.14 0.22
CA ASN A 3 35.50 -62.86 -0.44
C ASN A 3 35.54 -63.06 -1.96
N VAL A 4 34.62 -62.41 -2.68
CA VAL A 4 34.88 -61.91 -4.05
C VAL A 4 34.32 -60.50 -4.15
N PRO A 5 35.14 -59.47 -4.44
CA PRO A 5 34.71 -58.08 -4.48
C PRO A 5 34.08 -57.74 -5.83
N VAL A 6 32.94 -57.04 -5.81
CA VAL A 6 32.31 -56.47 -7.02
C VAL A 6 33.02 -55.16 -7.37
N ASP A 7 33.65 -55.14 -8.54
CA ASP A 7 34.33 -53.99 -9.13
C ASP A 7 33.30 -52.93 -9.60
N MET A 8 33.20 -51.86 -8.82
CA MET A 8 32.29 -50.71 -9.03
C MET A 8 32.72 -49.77 -10.18
N ASN A 9 33.76 -50.10 -10.95
CA ASN A 9 34.24 -49.21 -12.02
C ASN A 9 33.55 -49.38 -13.39
N ARG A 10 32.61 -50.32 -13.55
CA ARG A 10 31.96 -50.60 -14.85
C ARG A 10 30.58 -49.97 -15.08
N LEU A 11 30.10 -49.12 -14.16
CA LEU A 11 28.83 -48.37 -14.30
C LEU A 11 29.01 -46.85 -14.49
N LYS A 12 30.23 -46.37 -14.77
CA LYS A 12 30.51 -44.92 -14.98
C LYS A 12 30.57 -44.44 -16.43
N ASN A 13 30.40 -45.32 -17.42
CA ASN A 13 30.47 -44.93 -18.83
C ASN A 13 29.24 -45.41 -19.60
N ILE A 14 28.14 -44.65 -19.51
CA ILE A 14 27.10 -44.42 -20.55
C ILE A 14 26.15 -43.35 -19.97
N LEU A 15 26.37 -42.10 -20.38
CA LEU A 15 25.45 -40.94 -20.46
C LEU A 15 26.30 -39.66 -20.45
N VAL A 16 27.09 -39.49 -21.51
CA VAL A 16 27.55 -38.16 -21.93
C VAL A 16 26.38 -37.54 -22.70
N GLN A 17 25.42 -36.97 -21.98
CA GLN A 17 24.59 -35.88 -22.48
C GLN A 17 24.96 -34.65 -21.67
N SER A 18 25.25 -33.56 -22.38
CA SER A 18 25.68 -32.28 -21.85
C SER A 18 24.73 -31.76 -20.77
N SER A 19 25.08 -31.97 -19.50
CA SER A 19 24.43 -31.31 -18.38
C SER A 19 24.95 -29.87 -18.31
N TYR A 20 24.21 -28.95 -18.92
CA TYR A 20 24.21 -27.56 -18.49
C TYR A 20 23.80 -27.56 -17.01
N ARG A 21 24.78 -27.58 -16.10
CA ARG A 21 24.52 -27.32 -14.68
C ARG A 21 24.04 -25.88 -14.59
N ASN A 22 22.72 -25.71 -14.47
CA ASN A 22 22.10 -24.42 -14.20
C ASN A 22 22.56 -23.99 -12.79
N PRO A 23 23.44 -22.98 -12.63
CA PRO A 23 24.02 -22.61 -11.34
C PRO A 23 22.95 -22.12 -10.34
N ILE A 24 21.70 -21.95 -10.79
CA ILE A 24 20.60 -21.42 -10.00
C ILE A 24 20.01 -22.40 -8.96
N LYS A 25 20.12 -23.71 -9.18
CA LYS A 25 19.42 -24.71 -8.33
C LYS A 25 19.94 -24.84 -6.90
N HIS A 26 21.09 -24.23 -6.57
CA HIS A 26 21.71 -24.32 -5.24
C HIS A 26 21.99 -22.94 -4.61
N PHE A 27 21.28 -21.88 -5.02
CA PHE A 27 21.33 -20.60 -4.31
C PHE A 27 20.64 -20.70 -2.94
N THR A 28 21.39 -21.05 -1.91
CA THR A 28 21.05 -20.73 -0.51
C THR A 28 21.85 -19.49 -0.15
N LEU A 29 21.24 -18.31 -0.29
CA LEU A 29 21.92 -17.02 -0.12
C LEU A 29 22.12 -16.73 1.37
N HIS A 30 23.26 -17.16 1.93
CA HIS A 30 23.64 -16.83 3.31
C HIS A 30 24.31 -15.46 3.46
N LYS A 31 24.61 -14.72 2.37
CA LYS A 31 25.32 -13.43 2.44
C LYS A 31 24.74 -12.38 1.47
N SER A 32 23.85 -11.53 1.96
CA SER A 32 23.55 -10.21 1.36
C SER A 32 24.19 -9.13 2.21
N TYR A 33 24.86 -8.16 1.60
CA TYR A 33 25.41 -7.00 2.32
C TYR A 33 24.35 -5.92 2.42
N TYR A 34 24.17 -5.31 3.60
CA TYR A 34 23.24 -4.19 3.80
C TYR A 34 23.94 -2.96 4.37
N TYR A 35 23.56 -1.78 3.87
CA TYR A 35 24.17 -0.50 4.24
C TYR A 35 23.08 0.52 4.57
N LYS A 36 23.16 1.15 5.75
CA LYS A 36 22.24 2.23 6.15
C LYS A 36 22.60 3.53 5.43
N LEU A 37 21.68 4.05 4.61
CA LEU A 37 21.83 5.24 3.78
C LEU A 37 21.16 6.51 4.34
N SER A 38 20.23 6.40 5.27
CA SER A 38 19.62 7.59 5.89
C SER A 38 20.41 8.05 7.12
N GLU A 39 20.29 9.32 7.49
CA GLU A 39 20.89 9.88 8.71
C GLU A 39 20.10 9.47 9.97
N GLU A 40 20.75 9.55 11.14
CA GLU A 40 20.05 9.41 12.42
C GLU A 40 19.09 10.58 12.69
N GLY A 41 17.99 10.32 13.40
CA GLY A 41 16.98 11.33 13.73
C GLY A 41 16.18 11.84 12.53
N THR A 42 16.21 11.10 11.42
CA THR A 42 15.33 11.29 10.26
C THR A 42 14.46 10.05 10.09
N ASN A 43 13.18 10.27 9.83
CA ASN A 43 12.25 9.20 9.51
C ASN A 43 12.07 9.16 7.99
N ASN A 44 12.20 8.00 7.36
CA ASN A 44 12.40 7.93 5.91
C ASN A 44 11.42 6.96 5.24
N SER A 45 11.04 7.28 4.00
CA SER A 45 10.17 6.39 3.22
C SER A 45 10.33 6.58 1.70
N TYR A 46 9.60 5.78 0.92
CA TYR A 46 9.49 5.83 -0.54
C TYR A 46 10.85 5.81 -1.28
N PRO A 47 11.70 4.80 -1.07
CA PRO A 47 12.97 4.73 -1.75
C PRO A 47 12.80 4.38 -3.24
N SER A 48 13.76 4.81 -4.06
CA SER A 48 13.81 4.58 -5.50
C SER A 48 15.25 4.44 -5.97
N LEU A 49 15.44 3.75 -7.11
CA LEU A 49 16.75 3.43 -7.67
C LEU A 49 16.82 3.71 -9.17
N TYR A 50 18.00 4.14 -9.61
CA TYR A 50 18.36 4.28 -11.01
C TYR A 50 19.84 3.97 -11.24
N VAL A 51 20.15 3.36 -12.37
CA VAL A 51 21.51 3.05 -12.82
C VAL A 51 21.77 3.91 -14.06
N ASP A 52 22.83 4.71 -14.04
CA ASP A 52 23.21 5.53 -15.20
C ASP A 52 24.13 4.77 -16.18
N LYS A 53 24.54 5.45 -17.25
CA LYS A 53 25.37 4.85 -18.30
C LYS A 53 26.82 4.61 -17.85
N GLU A 54 27.26 5.29 -16.80
CA GLU A 54 28.55 5.11 -16.12
C GLU A 54 28.50 4.03 -15.03
N ASN A 55 27.37 3.30 -14.93
CA ASN A 55 27.11 2.28 -13.92
C ASN A 55 26.99 2.83 -12.48
N GLN A 56 26.87 4.15 -12.29
CA GLN A 56 26.64 4.73 -10.97
C GLN A 56 25.19 4.49 -10.55
N LEU A 57 24.98 4.30 -9.25
CA LEU A 57 23.64 4.17 -8.69
C LEU A 57 23.19 5.50 -8.13
N TRP A 58 21.97 5.86 -8.48
CA TRP A 58 21.24 7.00 -7.95
C TRP A 58 20.13 6.49 -7.07
N ILE A 59 20.10 6.98 -5.84
CA ILE A 59 19.20 6.50 -4.80
C ILE A 59 18.46 7.70 -4.26
N GLY A 60 17.13 7.71 -4.36
CA GLY A 60 16.31 8.80 -3.85
C GLY A 60 15.26 8.31 -2.88
N TRP A 61 14.96 9.10 -1.85
CA TRP A 61 13.93 8.79 -0.87
C TRP A 61 13.32 10.06 -0.29
N VAL A 62 12.21 9.91 0.42
CA VAL A 62 11.62 10.96 1.25
C VAL A 62 12.24 10.89 2.64
N GLY A 63 12.80 11.99 3.11
CA GLY A 63 13.30 12.14 4.48
C GLY A 63 12.45 13.17 5.25
N ASN A 64 11.87 12.75 6.37
CA ASN A 64 11.14 13.61 7.29
C ASN A 64 12.07 14.11 8.40
N LYS A 65 12.26 15.43 8.46
CA LYS A 65 12.98 16.10 9.56
C LYS A 65 12.10 17.21 10.13
N LYS A 66 11.64 17.04 11.38
CA LYS A 66 10.73 17.97 12.07
C LYS A 66 9.40 18.18 11.30
N SER A 67 8.75 17.10 10.87
CA SER A 67 7.47 17.14 10.14
C SER A 67 7.55 17.85 8.78
N ARG A 68 8.69 17.69 8.10
CA ARG A 68 8.94 18.20 6.75
C ARG A 68 9.50 17.08 5.92
N ASP A 69 8.75 16.67 4.92
CA ASP A 69 9.14 15.66 3.94
C ASP A 69 9.90 16.33 2.81
N ASP A 70 11.18 16.01 2.69
CA ASP A 70 12.05 16.49 1.64
C ASP A 70 12.57 15.32 0.80
N ILE A 71 12.93 15.61 -0.46
CA ILE A 71 13.55 14.61 -1.34
C ILE A 71 15.05 14.63 -1.11
N TYR A 72 15.61 13.49 -0.74
CA TYR A 72 17.04 13.26 -0.61
C TYR A 72 17.54 12.37 -1.72
N VAL A 73 18.76 12.64 -2.20
CA VAL A 73 19.44 11.86 -3.23
C VAL A 73 20.85 11.51 -2.76
N GLY A 74 21.18 10.23 -2.76
CA GLY A 74 22.52 9.70 -2.57
C GLY A 74 23.03 9.00 -3.85
N ARG A 75 24.35 8.93 -4.01
CA ARG A 75 25.00 8.27 -5.15
C ARG A 75 26.01 7.23 -4.70
N TYR A 76 26.08 6.13 -5.46
CA TYR A 76 27.10 5.11 -5.34
C TYR A 76 28.03 5.12 -6.55
N PHE A 77 29.34 5.08 -6.30
CA PHE A 77 30.38 5.05 -7.32
C PHE A 77 31.08 3.70 -7.36
N PRO A 78 30.84 2.86 -8.40
CA PRO A 78 31.47 1.55 -8.52
C PRO A 78 33.00 1.59 -8.53
N GLU A 79 33.61 2.60 -9.17
CA GLU A 79 35.08 2.72 -9.28
C GLU A 79 35.73 3.47 -8.09
N GLY A 80 34.92 3.96 -7.15
CA GLY A 80 35.36 4.86 -6.07
C GLY A 80 35.05 6.33 -6.36
N LEU A 81 35.17 7.17 -5.32
CA LEU A 81 34.87 8.60 -5.40
C LEU A 81 35.95 9.37 -6.18
N SER A 82 35.53 10.31 -7.03
CA SER A 82 36.41 11.39 -7.50
C SER A 82 36.65 12.38 -6.37
N SER A 83 37.84 12.99 -6.30
CA SER A 83 38.38 13.80 -5.18
C SER A 83 37.62 15.07 -4.76
N HIS A 84 36.40 15.30 -5.25
CA HIS A 84 35.64 16.54 -5.06
C HIS A 84 34.26 16.38 -4.39
N GLU A 85 33.83 15.18 -4.02
CA GLU A 85 32.55 14.95 -3.33
C GLU A 85 32.72 14.71 -1.83
N GLU A 86 31.84 15.31 -1.02
CA GLU A 86 31.79 15.00 0.42
C GLU A 86 31.33 13.55 0.63
N ILE A 87 32.09 12.84 1.46
CA ILE A 87 32.05 11.39 1.57
C ILE A 87 31.13 10.96 2.70
N ARG A 88 30.27 9.97 2.44
CA ARG A 88 29.68 9.15 3.49
C ARG A 88 30.55 7.91 3.69
N PRO A 89 31.11 7.66 4.89
CA PRO A 89 32.00 6.53 5.14
C PRO A 89 31.19 5.22 5.21
N ILE A 90 30.72 4.76 4.06
CA ILE A 90 30.18 3.43 3.83
C ILE A 90 31.19 2.71 2.96
N THR A 91 31.95 1.83 3.60
CA THR A 91 33.03 1.11 2.96
C THR A 91 32.51 -0.17 2.29
N ILE A 92 32.52 -0.23 0.96
CA ILE A 92 32.27 -1.45 0.17
C ILE A 92 33.58 -1.89 -0.46
N TYR A 93 34.00 -3.13 -0.19
CA TYR A 93 35.31 -3.67 -0.60
C TYR A 93 36.50 -2.77 -0.20
N GLY A 94 36.51 -2.25 1.03
CA GLY A 94 37.62 -1.46 1.56
C GLY A 94 37.73 -0.02 1.03
N LYS A 95 36.74 0.49 0.28
CA LYS A 95 36.69 1.90 -0.19
C LYS A 95 35.36 2.56 0.14
N ASP A 96 35.41 3.85 0.48
CA ASP A 96 34.22 4.70 0.57
C ASP A 96 33.72 5.03 -0.84
N ARG A 97 32.43 4.74 -1.09
CA ARG A 97 31.84 4.79 -2.43
C ARG A 97 30.51 5.53 -2.47
N PHE A 98 30.09 6.15 -1.37
CA PHE A 98 28.82 6.86 -1.29
C PHE A 98 29.02 8.35 -1.10
N SER A 99 28.26 9.13 -1.86
CA SER A 99 28.12 10.56 -1.57
C SER A 99 27.33 10.76 -0.28
N LEU A 100 27.54 11.90 0.39
CA LEU A 100 26.54 12.37 1.35
C LEU A 100 25.19 12.59 0.65
N PRO A 101 24.07 12.25 1.30
CA PRO A 101 22.74 12.55 0.78
C PRO A 101 22.52 14.05 0.61
N GLN A 102 22.05 14.48 -0.55
CA GLN A 102 21.72 15.87 -0.84
C GLN A 102 20.21 16.06 -0.87
N ARG A 103 19.72 17.10 -0.20
CA ARG A 103 18.33 17.55 -0.32
C ARG A 103 18.14 18.28 -1.65
N VAL A 104 17.19 17.84 -2.46
CA VAL A 104 16.94 18.38 -3.82
C VAL A 104 15.60 19.09 -3.98
N SER A 105 14.67 18.92 -3.03
CA SER A 105 13.44 19.71 -2.98
C SER A 105 13.74 21.17 -2.66
N SER A 106 13.15 22.10 -3.42
CA SER A 106 13.40 23.54 -3.19
C SER A 106 12.74 24.03 -1.88
N GLN A 107 11.48 23.64 -1.64
CA GLN A 107 10.70 24.05 -0.48
C GLN A 107 10.51 22.88 0.50
N PRO A 108 10.77 23.07 1.80
CA PRO A 108 10.39 22.10 2.82
C PRO A 108 8.86 21.99 2.87
N GLY A 109 8.31 20.78 3.00
CA GLY A 109 6.86 20.61 2.99
C GLY A 109 6.47 19.14 2.82
N VAL A 110 5.48 18.88 1.96
CA VAL A 110 5.08 17.51 1.61
C VAL A 110 5.61 17.20 0.21
N ASN A 111 6.53 16.25 0.14
CA ASN A 111 7.08 15.70 -1.10
C ASN A 111 7.01 14.17 -1.04
N ILE A 112 6.64 13.52 -2.16
CA ILE A 112 6.28 12.09 -2.21
C ILE A 112 6.97 11.42 -3.41
N LYS A 113 7.53 10.23 -3.15
CA LYS A 113 8.08 9.27 -4.13
C LYS A 113 8.90 9.89 -5.27
N PRO A 114 10.23 9.98 -5.13
CA PRO A 114 11.09 10.31 -6.25
C PRO A 114 11.11 9.18 -7.31
N SER A 115 11.29 9.58 -8.56
CA SER A 115 11.50 8.73 -9.71
C SER A 115 12.59 9.32 -10.59
N PHE A 116 13.40 8.47 -11.21
CA PHE A 116 14.66 8.87 -11.85
C PHE A 116 14.69 8.44 -13.32
N CYS A 117 15.29 9.30 -14.15
CA CYS A 117 15.65 8.94 -15.52
C CYS A 117 16.80 9.84 -16.02
N SER A 118 17.56 9.38 -17.02
CA SER A 118 18.44 10.28 -17.77
C SER A 118 17.74 10.84 -19.00
N ASP A 119 18.04 12.08 -19.36
CA ASP A 119 17.71 12.57 -20.70
C ASP A 119 18.85 12.28 -21.71
N PHE A 120 18.63 12.65 -22.98
CA PHE A 120 19.58 12.39 -24.07
C PHE A 120 20.80 13.32 -24.06
N SER A 121 20.80 14.36 -23.24
CA SER A 121 21.98 15.20 -23.00
C SER A 121 22.86 14.64 -21.88
N GLY A 122 22.40 13.61 -21.16
CA GLY A 122 23.10 12.99 -20.04
C GLY A 122 22.77 13.61 -18.69
N LYS A 123 21.76 14.49 -18.61
CA LYS A 123 21.28 15.00 -17.32
C LYS A 123 20.49 13.92 -16.59
N ILE A 124 20.69 13.80 -15.28
CA ILE A 124 19.94 12.84 -14.45
C ILE A 124 18.77 13.57 -13.80
N TRP A 125 17.56 13.31 -14.27
CA TRP A 125 16.33 13.86 -13.73
C TRP A 125 15.87 13.09 -12.50
N VAL A 126 15.39 13.83 -11.52
CA VAL A 126 14.67 13.34 -10.34
C VAL A 126 13.31 14.04 -10.33
N ILE A 127 12.23 13.28 -10.40
CA ILE A 127 10.87 13.77 -10.54
C ILE A 127 10.02 13.20 -9.40
N TRP A 128 9.21 14.04 -8.75
CA TRP A 128 8.43 13.67 -7.57
C TRP A 128 7.10 14.43 -7.50
N THR A 129 6.22 14.03 -6.58
CA THR A 129 5.00 14.80 -6.25
C THR A 129 5.29 15.75 -5.11
N GLY A 130 4.89 17.02 -5.20
CA GLY A 130 4.99 17.95 -4.09
C GLY A 130 3.83 18.93 -4.00
N LYS A 131 3.53 19.38 -2.78
CA LYS A 131 2.55 20.46 -2.55
C LYS A 131 3.26 21.80 -2.65
N ARG A 132 2.81 22.69 -3.55
CA ARG A 132 3.33 24.06 -3.73
C ARG A 132 2.16 25.04 -3.71
N LYS A 133 2.20 26.03 -2.82
CA LYS A 133 1.11 27.02 -2.65
C LYS A 133 -0.28 26.37 -2.53
N GLY A 134 -0.36 25.28 -1.77
CA GLY A 134 -1.60 24.52 -1.57
C GLY A 134 -2.00 23.54 -2.69
N LYS A 135 -1.35 23.60 -3.86
CA LYS A 135 -1.67 22.75 -5.03
C LYS A 135 -0.68 21.59 -5.16
N TRP A 136 -1.20 20.41 -5.51
CA TRP A 136 -0.37 19.24 -5.81
C TRP A 136 0.23 19.35 -7.21
N ARG A 137 1.52 19.06 -7.33
CA ARG A 137 2.28 19.20 -8.58
C ARG A 137 3.21 18.03 -8.79
N VAL A 138 3.39 17.66 -10.06
CA VAL A 138 4.57 16.91 -10.49
C VAL A 138 5.70 17.92 -10.67
N LEU A 139 6.79 17.69 -9.94
CA LEU A 139 7.96 18.56 -9.85
C LEU A 139 9.19 17.76 -10.26
N GLY A 140 10.23 18.44 -10.73
CA GLY A 140 11.51 17.80 -11.00
C GLY A 140 12.70 18.72 -10.86
N THR A 141 13.87 18.11 -10.69
CA THR A 141 15.17 18.74 -10.88
C THR A 141 16.03 17.82 -11.73
N TYR A 142 17.11 18.32 -12.30
CA TYR A 142 18.09 17.49 -12.98
C TYR A 142 19.50 17.79 -12.50
N PHE A 143 20.32 16.75 -12.43
CA PHE A 143 21.75 16.86 -12.14
C PHE A 143 22.54 17.06 -13.43
N GLU A 144 23.36 18.11 -13.44
CA GLU A 144 24.28 18.44 -14.53
C GLU A 144 25.53 19.12 -13.96
N LYS A 145 26.71 18.70 -14.42
CA LYS A 145 27.99 19.34 -14.07
C LYS A 145 28.18 19.54 -12.55
N GLY A 146 27.87 18.51 -11.77
CA GLY A 146 28.12 18.50 -10.31
C GLY A 146 27.03 19.14 -9.45
N LYS A 147 25.93 19.64 -10.03
CA LYS A 147 24.86 20.32 -9.28
C LYS A 147 23.46 19.97 -9.80
N PHE A 148 22.49 20.07 -8.91
CA PHE A 148 21.07 20.03 -9.27
C PHE A 148 20.60 21.39 -9.81
N SER A 149 19.67 21.36 -10.76
CA SER A 149 18.97 22.54 -11.26
C SER A 149 17.99 23.09 -10.24
N GLU A 150 17.46 24.28 -10.51
CA GLU A 150 16.23 24.71 -9.84
C GLU A 150 15.07 23.74 -10.13
N GLU A 151 14.07 23.79 -9.25
CA GLU A 151 12.86 22.97 -9.36
C GLU A 151 12.00 23.43 -10.55
N VAL A 152 11.61 22.48 -11.39
CA VAL A 152 10.76 22.66 -12.57
C VAL A 152 9.40 22.04 -12.31
N ILE A 153 8.33 22.75 -12.66
CA ILE A 153 6.96 22.23 -12.61
C ILE A 153 6.65 21.49 -13.92
N ILE A 154 6.25 20.22 -13.81
CA ILE A 154 6.00 19.32 -14.94
C ILE A 154 4.49 19.12 -15.16
N SER A 155 3.65 19.21 -14.13
CA SER A 155 2.19 19.12 -14.31
C SER A 155 1.56 20.47 -14.69
N GLU A 156 0.32 20.45 -15.18
CA GLU A 156 -0.45 21.67 -15.48
C GLU A 156 -0.96 22.36 -14.21
N GLU A 157 -1.42 23.61 -14.33
CA GLU A 157 -1.92 24.35 -13.17
C GLU A 157 -3.24 23.77 -12.60
N LYS A 158 -4.13 23.30 -13.47
CA LYS A 158 -5.41 22.68 -13.09
C LYS A 158 -5.26 21.24 -12.58
N ASP A 159 -4.06 20.67 -12.66
CA ASP A 159 -3.82 19.27 -12.34
C ASP A 159 -3.31 19.06 -10.92
N SER A 160 -3.86 18.06 -10.23
CA SER A 160 -3.27 17.49 -9.02
C SER A 160 -2.61 16.16 -9.35
N GLY A 161 -1.30 16.21 -9.63
CA GLY A 161 -0.53 15.05 -10.07
C GLY A 161 0.15 14.28 -8.92
N PHE A 162 0.07 12.95 -8.96
CA PHE A 162 0.61 12.04 -7.95
C PHE A 162 1.39 10.86 -8.57
N TRP A 163 2.31 10.29 -7.79
CA TRP A 163 3.05 9.06 -8.12
C TRP A 163 3.71 9.07 -9.52
N PRO A 164 4.55 10.08 -9.84
CA PRO A 164 5.15 10.15 -11.15
C PRO A 164 6.14 9.01 -11.37
N VAL A 165 6.13 8.47 -12.59
CA VAL A 165 7.12 7.53 -13.09
C VAL A 165 7.68 8.04 -14.41
N VAL A 166 8.97 7.80 -14.64
CA VAL A 166 9.71 8.35 -15.78
C VAL A 166 10.55 7.30 -16.47
N ALA A 167 10.63 7.38 -17.80
CA ALA A 167 11.54 6.57 -18.62
C ALA A 167 11.93 7.32 -19.90
N LYS A 168 13.06 6.93 -20.49
CA LYS A 168 13.55 7.47 -21.76
C LYS A 168 13.33 6.44 -22.86
N ASP A 169 12.83 6.87 -24.01
CA ASP A 169 12.58 5.97 -25.15
C ASP A 169 13.74 5.96 -26.17
N SER A 170 13.69 5.09 -27.17
CA SER A 170 14.71 5.08 -28.24
C SER A 170 14.56 6.23 -29.25
N GLN A 171 13.51 7.05 -29.14
CA GLN A 171 13.17 8.16 -30.05
C GLN A 171 13.58 9.54 -29.50
N LYS A 172 14.47 9.57 -28.50
CA LYS A 172 14.97 10.80 -27.87
C LYS A 172 13.91 11.56 -27.05
N LYS A 173 12.91 10.86 -26.51
CA LYS A 173 11.92 11.44 -25.59
C LYS A 173 12.10 10.89 -24.18
N MET A 174 12.00 11.76 -23.19
CA MET A 174 11.88 11.37 -21.79
C MET A 174 10.43 11.53 -21.35
N TRP A 175 9.76 10.42 -21.11
CA TRP A 175 8.37 10.36 -20.70
C TRP A 175 8.24 10.57 -19.19
N CYS A 176 7.20 11.31 -18.81
CA CYS A 176 6.73 11.45 -17.44
C CYS A 176 5.24 11.12 -17.40
N ILE A 177 4.87 10.22 -16.49
CA ILE A 177 3.51 9.70 -16.36
C ILE A 177 3.10 9.78 -14.90
N TRP A 178 1.87 10.17 -14.61
CA TRP A 178 1.39 10.36 -13.24
C TRP A 178 -0.11 10.10 -13.12
N GLU A 179 -0.57 9.86 -11.90
CA GLU A 179 -1.99 9.91 -11.55
C GLU A 179 -2.46 11.35 -11.52
N SER A 180 -3.44 11.67 -12.36
CA SER A 180 -4.03 12.98 -12.50
C SER A 180 -5.41 13.01 -11.84
N CYS A 181 -5.71 14.14 -11.19
CA CYS A 181 -7.04 14.47 -10.70
C CYS A 181 -7.31 15.93 -11.12
N GLN A 182 -8.25 16.09 -12.06
CA GLN A 182 -8.70 17.39 -12.57
C GLN A 182 -10.21 17.48 -12.39
N GLU A 183 -10.66 18.26 -11.40
CA GLU A 183 -12.09 18.39 -11.07
C GLU A 183 -12.77 17.02 -10.87
N LYS A 184 -13.57 16.56 -11.84
CA LYS A 184 -14.26 15.26 -11.82
C LYS A 184 -13.55 14.17 -12.64
N GLU A 185 -12.49 14.50 -13.37
CA GLU A 185 -11.72 13.56 -14.17
C GLU A 185 -10.54 13.03 -13.37
N GLN A 186 -10.47 11.70 -13.22
CA GLN A 186 -9.37 11.00 -12.60
C GLN A 186 -8.83 9.96 -13.58
N GLY A 187 -7.51 9.86 -13.68
CA GLY A 187 -6.88 8.88 -14.55
C GLY A 187 -5.37 9.02 -14.58
N ILE A 188 -4.74 8.41 -15.57
CA ILE A 188 -3.31 8.50 -15.83
C ILE A 188 -3.06 9.50 -16.95
N LYS A 189 -2.16 10.45 -16.70
CA LYS A 189 -1.66 11.38 -17.71
C LYS A 189 -0.22 11.09 -18.07
N ALA A 190 0.13 11.38 -19.32
CA ALA A 190 1.49 11.30 -19.83
C ALA A 190 1.87 12.57 -20.58
N ARG A 191 3.14 12.96 -20.47
CA ARG A 191 3.79 13.94 -21.36
C ARG A 191 5.25 13.55 -21.56
N PHE A 192 5.92 14.11 -22.56
CA PHE A 192 7.34 13.83 -22.79
C PHE A 192 8.17 15.09 -23.01
N TRP A 193 9.44 15.03 -22.61
CA TRP A 193 10.46 16.01 -22.90
C TRP A 193 11.20 15.63 -24.18
N ASP A 194 11.25 16.52 -25.16
CA ASP A 194 11.89 16.30 -26.48
C ASP A 194 13.37 16.75 -26.56
N GLY A 195 13.95 17.14 -25.42
CA GLY A 195 15.27 17.75 -25.34
C GLY A 195 15.24 19.28 -25.25
N LYS A 196 14.12 19.93 -25.56
CA LYS A 196 13.94 21.39 -25.54
C LYS A 196 12.71 21.84 -24.76
N LYS A 197 11.60 21.12 -24.87
CA LYS A 197 10.35 21.43 -24.19
C LYS A 197 9.58 20.17 -23.83
N TRP A 198 8.66 20.33 -22.89
CA TRP A 198 7.68 19.30 -22.58
C TRP A 198 6.50 19.38 -23.56
N SER A 199 6.00 18.24 -24.02
CA SER A 199 4.77 18.12 -24.82
C SER A 199 3.55 18.52 -24.02
N GLU A 200 2.43 18.80 -24.69
CA GLU A 200 1.14 18.87 -23.99
C GLU A 200 0.83 17.52 -23.33
N PRO A 201 0.20 17.54 -22.14
CA PRO A 201 -0.18 16.32 -21.43
C PRO A 201 -1.44 15.70 -22.01
N LEU A 202 -1.49 14.37 -22.01
CA LEU A 202 -2.60 13.58 -22.55
C LEU A 202 -3.06 12.55 -21.52
N PHE A 203 -4.37 12.35 -21.39
CA PHE A 203 -4.92 11.20 -20.68
C PHE A 203 -4.69 9.91 -21.47
N ILE A 204 -4.05 8.93 -20.84
CA ILE A 204 -3.76 7.63 -21.44
C ILE A 204 -4.75 6.54 -21.00
N SER A 205 -5.27 6.63 -19.77
CA SER A 205 -6.41 5.85 -19.30
C SER A 205 -7.67 6.58 -19.77
N GLN A 206 -8.32 6.07 -20.80
CA GLN A 206 -9.56 6.65 -21.36
C GLN A 206 -10.81 5.91 -20.87
N GLU A 207 -10.65 5.08 -19.84
CA GLU A 207 -11.68 4.20 -19.31
C GLU A 207 -12.52 4.92 -18.26
N SER A 208 -13.79 4.53 -18.13
CA SER A 208 -14.65 5.01 -17.03
C SER A 208 -14.22 4.35 -15.73
N GLY A 209 -13.73 5.10 -14.75
CA GLY A 209 -13.37 4.56 -13.44
C GLY A 209 -12.26 5.34 -12.78
N PHE A 210 -11.58 4.69 -11.83
CA PHE A 210 -10.41 5.25 -11.16
C PHE A 210 -9.16 4.49 -11.57
N SER A 211 -8.13 5.17 -12.06
CA SER A 211 -6.86 4.57 -12.52
C SER A 211 -5.69 5.05 -11.67
N PHE A 212 -4.85 4.12 -11.22
CA PHE A 212 -3.83 4.35 -10.22
C PHE A 212 -2.52 3.63 -10.56
N ARG A 213 -1.46 3.97 -9.82
CA ARG A 213 -0.15 3.29 -9.79
C ARG A 213 0.43 3.03 -11.19
N PRO A 214 0.67 4.09 -11.99
CA PRO A 214 1.26 3.91 -13.31
C PRO A 214 2.69 3.38 -13.22
N ALA A 215 3.08 2.57 -14.19
CA ALA A 215 4.42 2.08 -14.43
C ALA A 215 4.78 2.26 -15.92
N ILE A 216 6.05 2.56 -16.20
CA ILE A 216 6.52 2.85 -17.56
C ILE A 216 7.80 2.08 -17.87
N ALA A 217 7.88 1.52 -19.08
CA ALA A 217 9.09 0.91 -19.61
C ALA A 217 9.13 1.05 -21.14
N THR A 218 10.33 1.09 -21.70
CA THR A 218 10.54 1.35 -23.13
C THR A 218 11.40 0.27 -23.73
N ASP A 219 11.03 -0.22 -24.91
CA ASP A 219 11.81 -1.20 -25.64
C ASP A 219 12.83 -0.56 -26.60
N SER A 220 13.73 -1.37 -27.14
CA SER A 220 14.69 -0.92 -28.15
C SER A 220 14.02 -0.68 -29.51
N ALA A 221 12.92 -1.39 -29.79
CA ALA A 221 12.12 -1.35 -31.01
C ALA A 221 11.19 -0.14 -31.18
N LYS A 222 11.33 0.91 -30.34
CA LYS A 222 10.63 2.23 -30.40
C LYS A 222 9.29 2.33 -29.69
N ARG A 223 8.89 1.32 -28.90
CA ARG A 223 7.65 1.37 -28.13
C ARG A 223 7.91 1.85 -26.71
N THR A 224 7.00 2.70 -26.24
CA THR A 224 6.91 3.10 -24.83
C THR A 224 5.65 2.48 -24.26
N TYR A 225 5.81 1.52 -23.35
CA TYR A 225 4.71 0.85 -22.67
C TYR A 225 4.36 1.58 -21.39
N VAL A 226 3.06 1.72 -21.15
CA VAL A 226 2.52 2.23 -19.91
C VAL A 226 1.51 1.23 -19.39
N VAL A 227 1.64 0.91 -18.11
CA VAL A 227 0.78 -0.02 -17.39
C VAL A 227 0.24 0.67 -16.16
N TRP A 228 -1.01 0.43 -15.82
CA TRP A 228 -1.65 0.95 -14.60
C TRP A 228 -2.67 -0.06 -14.11
N ASP A 229 -3.11 0.07 -12.87
CA ASP A 229 -4.32 -0.63 -12.44
C ASP A 229 -5.51 0.33 -12.39
N SER A 230 -6.71 -0.19 -12.64
CA SER A 230 -7.92 0.61 -12.63
C SER A 230 -9.08 -0.17 -12.02
N PHE A 231 -9.84 0.53 -11.19
CA PHE A 231 -11.10 0.05 -10.62
C PHE A 231 -12.26 0.37 -11.55
N GLN A 232 -12.84 -0.67 -12.13
CA GLN A 232 -13.95 -0.59 -13.07
C GLN A 232 -14.88 -1.77 -12.84
N GLU A 233 -16.18 -1.53 -12.99
CA GLU A 233 -17.20 -2.59 -12.82
C GLU A 233 -17.04 -3.37 -11.51
N GLU A 234 -16.72 -2.66 -10.42
CA GLU A 234 -16.48 -3.21 -9.09
C GLU A 234 -15.17 -3.99 -8.91
N PHE A 235 -14.25 -4.06 -9.88
CA PHE A 235 -12.98 -4.79 -9.75
C PHE A 235 -11.75 -3.99 -10.18
N TYR A 236 -10.62 -4.23 -9.51
CA TYR A 236 -9.31 -3.81 -10.01
C TYR A 236 -8.82 -4.77 -11.09
N SER A 237 -8.35 -4.19 -12.19
CA SER A 237 -7.57 -4.90 -13.19
C SER A 237 -6.36 -4.09 -13.62
N VAL A 238 -5.39 -4.77 -14.26
CA VAL A 238 -4.20 -4.14 -14.82
C VAL A 238 -4.40 -3.95 -16.32
N TYR A 239 -4.16 -2.74 -16.77
CA TYR A 239 -4.31 -2.31 -18.16
C TYR A 239 -2.97 -1.81 -18.69
N MET A 240 -2.82 -1.92 -20.00
CA MET A 240 -1.60 -1.60 -20.72
C MET A 240 -1.91 -0.89 -22.02
N ARG A 241 -1.08 0.07 -22.38
CA ARG A 241 -1.09 0.74 -23.68
C ARG A 241 0.34 1.04 -24.08
N TYR A 242 0.63 1.11 -25.37
CA TYR A 242 1.94 1.50 -25.84
C TYR A 242 1.88 2.61 -26.88
N TYR A 243 2.90 3.44 -26.88
CA TYR A 243 3.12 4.47 -27.87
C TYR A 243 4.13 4.00 -28.92
N GLU A 244 3.74 4.06 -30.18
CA GLU A 244 4.55 3.65 -31.34
C GLU A 244 4.25 4.60 -32.51
N GLU A 245 5.29 5.04 -33.22
CA GLU A 245 5.15 5.83 -34.46
C GLU A 245 4.19 7.04 -34.39
N GLY A 246 4.21 7.78 -33.27
CA GLY A 246 3.39 8.98 -33.13
C GLY A 246 2.01 8.74 -32.52
N LYS A 247 1.61 7.48 -32.29
CA LYS A 247 0.26 7.10 -31.88
C LYS A 247 0.26 6.17 -30.68
N TRP A 248 -0.82 6.22 -29.91
CA TRP A 248 -1.07 5.26 -28.85
C TRP A 248 -1.91 4.09 -29.38
N SER A 249 -1.62 2.87 -28.93
CA SER A 249 -2.35 1.63 -29.27
C SER A 249 -3.81 1.63 -28.78
N GLY A 250 -4.55 0.53 -28.89
CA GLY A 250 -5.72 0.32 -28.03
C GLY A 250 -5.30 0.10 -26.57
N ILE A 251 -6.24 0.21 -25.62
CA ILE A 251 -6.01 -0.24 -24.25
C ILE A 251 -6.21 -1.75 -24.21
N GLU A 252 -5.24 -2.46 -23.65
CA GLU A 252 -5.21 -3.90 -23.49
C GLU A 252 -5.28 -4.25 -22.00
N GLU A 253 -6.21 -5.11 -21.61
CA GLU A 253 -6.25 -5.67 -20.27
C GLU A 253 -5.36 -6.91 -20.18
N ILE A 254 -4.68 -7.13 -19.05
CA ILE A 254 -3.94 -8.38 -18.85
C ILE A 254 -4.89 -9.60 -18.85
N PRO A 255 -4.47 -10.77 -19.36
CA PRO A 255 -5.31 -11.95 -19.42
C PRO A 255 -5.64 -12.49 -18.01
N GLY A 256 -6.76 -13.20 -17.91
CA GLY A 256 -7.19 -13.86 -16.67
C GLY A 256 -8.60 -13.46 -16.23
N LYS A 257 -9.08 -14.10 -15.16
CA LYS A 257 -10.45 -13.95 -14.65
C LYS A 257 -10.62 -12.60 -13.92
N ARG A 258 -11.64 -11.80 -14.30
CA ARG A 258 -11.98 -10.50 -13.68
C ARG A 258 -12.52 -10.59 -12.26
N SER A 259 -12.96 -11.76 -11.79
CA SER A 259 -13.49 -11.97 -10.44
C SER A 259 -12.45 -11.83 -9.32
N LEU A 260 -11.19 -11.50 -9.65
CA LEU A 260 -10.06 -11.40 -8.75
C LEU A 260 -9.36 -10.06 -9.00
N ASP A 261 -9.23 -9.25 -7.95
CA ASP A 261 -8.57 -7.94 -8.07
C ASP A 261 -7.10 -8.08 -8.41
N ARG A 262 -6.68 -7.39 -9.46
CA ARG A 262 -5.29 -7.34 -9.91
C ARG A 262 -4.80 -5.90 -9.80
N SER A 263 -3.78 -5.65 -8.98
CA SER A 263 -3.30 -4.30 -8.69
C SER A 263 -1.79 -4.25 -8.44
N HIS A 264 -1.27 -3.04 -8.23
CA HIS A 264 0.15 -2.77 -7.96
C HIS A 264 1.08 -3.34 -9.05
N PRO A 265 0.86 -2.98 -10.33
CA PRO A 265 1.71 -3.49 -11.40
C PRO A 265 3.13 -2.94 -11.29
N SER A 266 4.11 -3.78 -11.63
CA SER A 266 5.51 -3.38 -11.83
C SER A 266 6.00 -4.01 -13.13
N ILE A 267 6.80 -3.27 -13.91
CA ILE A 267 7.17 -3.67 -15.27
C ILE A 267 8.66 -3.52 -15.58
N THR A 268 9.16 -4.36 -16.49
CA THR A 268 10.51 -4.24 -17.06
C THR A 268 10.53 -4.75 -18.50
N ILE A 269 11.52 -4.31 -19.30
CA ILE A 269 11.78 -4.85 -20.64
C ILE A 269 13.03 -5.74 -20.58
N ASP A 270 12.98 -6.94 -21.18
CA ASP A 270 14.16 -7.79 -21.31
C ASP A 270 15.00 -7.47 -22.57
N GLN A 271 16.10 -8.22 -22.78
CA GLN A 271 16.99 -8.00 -23.93
C GLN A 271 16.38 -8.38 -25.29
N GLU A 272 15.21 -9.01 -25.32
CA GLU A 272 14.49 -9.39 -26.55
C GLU A 272 13.29 -8.47 -26.80
N ASP A 273 13.22 -7.32 -26.10
CA ASP A 273 12.12 -6.38 -26.15
C ASP A 273 10.76 -6.97 -25.69
N ASN A 274 10.79 -8.00 -24.83
CA ASN A 274 9.56 -8.48 -24.20
C ASN A 274 9.22 -7.62 -22.98
N LEU A 275 7.96 -7.21 -22.86
CA LEU A 275 7.45 -6.51 -21.69
C LEU A 275 6.99 -7.51 -20.65
N TRP A 276 7.64 -7.51 -19.49
CA TRP A 276 7.27 -8.31 -18.33
C TRP A 276 6.45 -7.45 -17.36
N ILE A 277 5.31 -7.97 -16.92
CA ILE A 277 4.39 -7.32 -15.98
C ILE A 277 4.18 -8.26 -14.80
N THR A 278 4.55 -7.81 -13.60
CA THR A 278 4.19 -8.48 -12.34
C THR A 278 3.09 -7.69 -11.63
N TYR A 279 2.22 -8.37 -10.90
CA TYR A 279 1.10 -7.75 -10.19
C TYR A 279 0.69 -8.58 -8.97
N ALA A 280 0.04 -7.91 -8.01
CA ALA A 280 -0.60 -8.58 -6.89
C ALA A 280 -2.02 -8.98 -7.28
N LYS A 281 -2.42 -10.19 -6.90
CA LYS A 281 -3.78 -10.72 -7.10
C LYS A 281 -4.43 -10.96 -5.74
N LEU A 282 -5.48 -10.20 -5.41
CA LEU A 282 -6.29 -10.45 -4.21
C LEU A 282 -7.23 -11.64 -4.48
N LYS A 283 -7.53 -12.42 -3.44
CA LYS A 283 -8.53 -13.49 -3.53
C LYS A 283 -9.95 -12.92 -3.67
N SER A 284 -10.87 -13.72 -4.22
CA SER A 284 -12.22 -13.28 -4.57
C SER A 284 -13.04 -12.98 -3.31
N MET A 285 -13.73 -11.83 -3.31
CA MET A 285 -14.77 -11.53 -2.31
C MET A 285 -15.91 -12.55 -2.32
N VAL A 286 -16.15 -13.25 -3.43
CA VAL A 286 -17.15 -14.32 -3.50
C VAL A 286 -16.67 -15.55 -2.72
N ASP A 287 -15.40 -15.92 -2.83
CA ASP A 287 -14.82 -17.03 -2.04
C ASP A 287 -14.89 -16.70 -0.54
N ILE A 288 -14.63 -15.42 -0.20
CA ILE A 288 -14.79 -14.86 1.15
C ILE A 288 -16.25 -14.97 1.63
N SER A 289 -17.23 -14.63 0.78
CA SER A 289 -18.66 -14.72 1.12
C SER A 289 -19.20 -16.16 1.24
N CYS A 290 -18.69 -17.10 0.43
CA CYS A 290 -19.06 -18.51 0.50
C CYS A 290 -18.54 -19.18 1.78
N ALA A 291 -17.38 -18.76 2.27
CA ALA A 291 -16.88 -19.14 3.60
C ALA A 291 -17.81 -18.64 4.72
N HIS A 292 -18.35 -17.43 4.60
CA HIS A 292 -19.32 -16.85 5.55
C HIS A 292 -20.62 -17.66 5.67
N LEU A 293 -21.11 -18.24 4.56
CA LEU A 293 -22.33 -19.06 4.54
C LEU A 293 -22.11 -20.51 5.03
N GLY A 294 -20.90 -20.86 5.48
CA GLY A 294 -20.57 -22.23 5.90
C GLY A 294 -20.54 -23.25 4.75
N ILE A 295 -20.48 -22.77 3.50
CA ILE A 295 -20.46 -23.61 2.29
C ILE A 295 -19.02 -24.07 1.97
N ALA A 296 -18.00 -23.38 2.51
CA ALA A 296 -16.61 -23.78 2.39
C ALA A 296 -16.11 -24.56 3.62
N HIS A 297 -15.29 -25.59 3.40
CA HIS A 297 -14.75 -26.46 4.43
C HIS A 297 -13.83 -25.74 5.42
N ALA A 298 -13.91 -26.14 6.70
CA ALA A 298 -13.04 -25.70 7.78
C ALA A 298 -11.55 -25.85 7.41
N GLY A 299 -10.92 -24.70 7.15
CA GLY A 299 -9.52 -24.58 6.75
C GLY A 299 -9.25 -23.32 5.92
N SER A 300 -9.88 -22.18 6.25
CA SER A 300 -9.78 -20.93 5.47
C SER A 300 -8.32 -20.63 5.11
N PRO A 301 -7.92 -20.71 3.83
CA PRO A 301 -6.57 -20.42 3.42
C PRO A 301 -6.39 -18.91 3.46
N ASP A 302 -5.54 -18.41 4.37
CA ASP A 302 -5.03 -17.04 4.49
C ASP A 302 -5.42 -16.15 3.28
N LEU A 303 -6.26 -15.12 3.50
CA LEU A 303 -6.75 -14.17 2.49
C LEU A 303 -5.66 -13.26 1.89
N LYS A 304 -4.41 -13.67 2.03
CA LYS A 304 -3.25 -12.92 1.60
C LYS A 304 -3.21 -12.83 0.07
N PRO A 305 -2.74 -11.69 -0.47
CA PRO A 305 -2.54 -11.54 -1.90
C PRO A 305 -1.47 -12.52 -2.41
N SER A 306 -1.54 -12.86 -3.69
CA SER A 306 -0.57 -13.70 -4.38
C SER A 306 0.17 -12.89 -5.46
N ILE A 307 1.35 -13.38 -5.86
CA ILE A 307 2.22 -12.70 -6.85
C ILE A 307 2.17 -13.44 -8.17
N HIS A 308 1.88 -12.72 -9.25
CA HIS A 308 1.72 -13.26 -10.60
C HIS A 308 2.56 -12.47 -11.60
N ILE A 309 2.87 -13.11 -12.73
CA ILE A 309 3.59 -12.50 -13.83
C ILE A 309 2.92 -12.83 -15.16
N VAL A 310 2.91 -11.86 -16.08
CA VAL A 310 2.57 -12.03 -17.49
C VAL A 310 3.59 -11.32 -18.36
N CYS A 311 3.68 -11.71 -19.62
CA CYS A 311 4.61 -11.14 -20.57
C CYS A 311 3.92 -10.82 -21.89
N TRP A 312 4.25 -9.66 -22.47
CA TRP A 312 3.79 -9.25 -23.80
C TRP A 312 4.95 -9.38 -24.79
N GLN A 313 4.79 -10.29 -25.75
CA GLN A 313 5.77 -10.58 -26.77
C GLN A 313 5.11 -10.49 -28.15
N LYS A 314 5.64 -9.64 -29.03
CA LYS A 314 5.22 -9.54 -30.44
C LYS A 314 3.69 -9.43 -30.62
N ASN A 315 3.07 -8.54 -29.85
CA ASN A 315 1.62 -8.31 -29.82
C ASN A 315 0.79 -9.51 -29.31
N LYS A 316 1.36 -10.37 -28.47
CA LYS A 316 0.67 -11.51 -27.87
C LYS A 316 1.00 -11.64 -26.39
N TRP A 317 0.01 -12.09 -25.62
CA TRP A 317 0.21 -12.49 -24.23
C TRP A 317 0.86 -13.87 -24.16
N VAL A 318 1.96 -13.95 -23.43
CA VAL A 318 2.73 -15.15 -23.13
C VAL A 318 3.08 -15.18 -21.63
N ASN A 319 3.46 -16.33 -21.11
CA ASN A 319 3.93 -16.49 -19.74
C ASN A 319 5.32 -17.09 -19.68
N SER A 320 6.00 -16.89 -18.54
CA SER A 320 7.13 -17.76 -18.18
C SER A 320 6.66 -19.21 -18.05
N VAL A 321 7.59 -20.16 -18.24
CA VAL A 321 7.34 -21.55 -17.82
C VAL A 321 6.96 -21.54 -16.34
N SER A 322 5.82 -22.17 -16.02
CA SER A 322 5.29 -22.17 -14.67
C SER A 322 6.20 -22.90 -13.70
N LEU A 323 6.08 -22.55 -12.42
CA LEU A 323 6.56 -23.39 -11.33
C LEU A 323 5.89 -24.77 -11.46
N GLU A 324 6.66 -25.83 -11.23
CA GLU A 324 6.19 -27.21 -11.37
C GLU A 324 4.86 -27.43 -10.62
N GLY A 325 3.83 -27.92 -11.33
CA GLY A 325 2.49 -28.16 -10.78
C GLY A 325 1.57 -26.94 -10.67
N LYS A 326 1.99 -25.73 -11.08
CA LYS A 326 1.17 -24.50 -11.02
C LYS A 326 0.71 -24.03 -12.41
N ARG A 327 -0.49 -23.44 -12.48
CA ARG A 327 -1.07 -22.79 -13.69
C ARG A 327 -1.11 -21.26 -13.49
N GLU A 328 -1.36 -20.48 -14.55
CA GLU A 328 -1.64 -19.02 -14.53
C GLU A 328 -0.50 -18.00 -14.25
N GLY A 329 0.78 -18.36 -14.40
CA GLY A 329 1.86 -17.37 -14.18
C GLY A 329 2.08 -17.00 -12.70
N LEU A 330 1.55 -17.83 -11.79
CA LEU A 330 1.74 -17.72 -10.34
C LEU A 330 3.21 -17.92 -9.93
N ILE A 331 3.74 -16.94 -9.19
CA ILE A 331 5.12 -16.91 -8.69
C ILE A 331 5.19 -17.17 -7.17
N SER A 332 4.20 -16.68 -6.43
CA SER A 332 4.05 -16.92 -4.98
C SER A 332 2.59 -16.95 -4.57
N GLU A 333 2.21 -17.91 -3.71
CA GLU A 333 0.87 -17.98 -3.11
C GLU A 333 0.60 -16.82 -2.14
N GLU A 334 1.66 -16.26 -1.58
CA GLU A 334 1.60 -15.16 -0.62
C GLU A 334 2.60 -14.08 -1.01
N GLY A 335 2.17 -12.83 -1.01
CA GLY A 335 3.02 -11.67 -1.16
C GLY A 335 2.27 -10.44 -1.67
N TYR A 336 2.80 -9.25 -1.40
CA TYR A 336 2.25 -7.98 -1.87
C TYR A 336 3.34 -7.03 -2.36
N LEU A 337 2.92 -5.95 -3.04
CA LEU A 337 3.81 -4.91 -3.60
C LEU A 337 4.97 -5.48 -4.44
N PRO A 338 4.68 -6.20 -5.54
CA PRO A 338 5.74 -6.81 -6.33
C PRO A 338 6.59 -5.79 -7.07
N LEU A 339 7.87 -6.14 -7.23
CA LEU A 339 8.90 -5.37 -7.90
C LEU A 339 9.59 -6.25 -8.92
N ILE A 340 9.90 -5.71 -10.10
CA ILE A 340 10.57 -6.46 -11.16
C ILE A 340 11.71 -5.64 -11.77
N SER A 341 12.79 -6.33 -12.14
CA SER A 341 13.89 -5.81 -12.94
C SER A 341 14.44 -6.92 -13.83
N SER A 342 15.07 -6.54 -14.92
CA SER A 342 15.74 -7.43 -15.86
C SER A 342 17.20 -7.01 -16.02
N ASP A 343 18.05 -7.95 -16.43
CA ASP A 343 19.45 -7.67 -16.72
C ASP A 343 19.89 -8.04 -18.14
N ARG A 344 21.13 -7.68 -18.46
CA ARG A 344 21.79 -7.98 -19.74
C ARG A 344 22.03 -9.48 -20.00
N PHE A 345 21.82 -10.34 -19.01
CA PHE A 345 22.04 -11.79 -19.12
C PHE A 345 20.73 -12.57 -19.33
N GLY A 346 19.62 -11.85 -19.50
CA GLY A 346 18.30 -12.45 -19.71
C GLY A 346 17.64 -12.94 -18.41
N ARG A 347 18.14 -12.51 -17.24
CA ARG A 347 17.50 -12.82 -15.97
C ARG A 347 16.35 -11.86 -15.70
N ILE A 348 15.23 -12.38 -15.20
CA ILE A 348 14.12 -11.59 -14.67
C ILE A 348 14.11 -11.76 -13.15
N CYS A 349 14.40 -10.67 -12.44
CA CYS A 349 14.49 -10.64 -10.99
C CYS A 349 13.19 -10.07 -10.43
N LEU A 350 12.45 -10.90 -9.67
CA LEU A 350 11.15 -10.54 -9.11
C LEU A 350 11.22 -10.62 -7.58
N PHE A 351 10.81 -9.54 -6.91
CA PHE A 351 10.81 -9.41 -5.45
C PHE A 351 9.45 -8.94 -4.96
N TRP A 352 9.09 -9.29 -3.72
CA TRP A 352 7.82 -8.89 -3.10
C TRP A 352 7.96 -8.93 -1.58
N GLN A 353 7.02 -8.30 -0.89
CA GLN A 353 6.94 -8.39 0.56
C GLN A 353 6.02 -9.51 0.98
N LYS A 354 6.40 -10.22 2.04
CA LYS A 354 5.58 -11.21 2.70
C LYS A 354 5.45 -10.85 4.17
N LEU A 355 4.22 -10.74 4.65
CA LEU A 355 3.94 -10.65 6.07
C LEU A 355 4.22 -12.01 6.73
N THR A 356 5.12 -12.05 7.70
CA THR A 356 5.40 -13.26 8.49
C THR A 356 4.65 -13.27 9.81
N LYS A 357 4.46 -12.11 10.42
CA LYS A 357 3.67 -11.87 11.64
C LYS A 357 3.13 -10.44 11.60
N HIS A 358 2.25 -10.09 12.53
CA HIS A 358 1.76 -8.72 12.70
C HIS A 358 2.93 -7.72 12.76
N MET A 359 2.88 -6.70 11.89
CA MET A 359 3.94 -5.69 11.72
C MET A 359 5.32 -6.22 11.31
N ASP A 360 5.39 -7.45 10.80
CA ASP A 360 6.65 -8.15 10.55
C ASP A 360 6.71 -8.60 9.09
N TRP A 361 7.29 -7.74 8.26
CA TRP A 361 7.38 -7.91 6.81
C TRP A 361 8.80 -8.34 6.41
N THR A 362 8.89 -9.37 5.57
CA THR A 362 10.15 -9.81 4.98
C THR A 362 10.12 -9.62 3.47
N LEU A 363 11.28 -9.29 2.89
CA LEU A 363 11.44 -9.31 1.45
C LEU A 363 11.69 -10.76 1.00
N GLN A 364 11.02 -11.17 -0.07
CA GLN A 364 11.23 -12.42 -0.76
C GLN A 364 11.47 -12.18 -2.25
N GLY A 365 12.00 -13.17 -2.96
CA GLY A 365 12.17 -13.07 -4.40
C GLY A 365 12.47 -14.38 -5.09
N ARG A 366 12.38 -14.35 -6.43
CA ARG A 366 12.84 -15.41 -7.32
C ARG A 366 13.46 -14.79 -8.57
N ILE A 367 14.35 -15.54 -9.20
CA ILE A 367 14.98 -15.16 -10.46
C ILE A 367 14.59 -16.16 -11.53
N TYR A 368 14.08 -15.68 -12.66
CA TYR A 368 13.88 -16.47 -13.86
C TYR A 368 15.12 -16.42 -14.74
N GLN A 369 15.58 -17.56 -15.24
CA GLN A 369 16.61 -17.62 -16.27
C GLN A 369 16.36 -18.80 -17.21
N GLY A 370 16.36 -18.53 -18.52
CA GLY A 370 16.08 -19.56 -19.52
C GLY A 370 14.68 -20.10 -19.35
N ASN A 371 14.54 -21.28 -18.75
CA ASN A 371 13.26 -21.96 -18.59
C ASN A 371 12.89 -22.24 -17.12
N ASP A 372 13.70 -21.80 -16.15
CA ASP A 372 13.55 -22.17 -14.75
C ASP A 372 13.49 -20.92 -13.85
N TRP A 373 12.64 -20.98 -12.84
CA TRP A 373 12.67 -20.08 -11.69
C TRP A 373 13.60 -20.63 -10.62
N SER A 374 14.34 -19.76 -9.95
CA SER A 374 15.14 -20.11 -8.78
C SER A 374 14.27 -20.65 -7.64
N SER A 375 14.91 -21.29 -6.66
CA SER A 375 14.35 -21.45 -5.32
C SER A 375 13.89 -20.10 -4.76
N LEU A 376 12.97 -20.14 -3.79
CA LEU A 376 12.51 -18.93 -3.11
C LEU A 376 13.68 -18.35 -2.32
N TRP A 377 13.95 -17.06 -2.52
CA TRP A 377 14.88 -16.30 -1.71
C TRP A 377 14.09 -15.58 -0.63
N GLU A 378 14.57 -15.67 0.60
CA GLU A 378 14.06 -14.92 1.74
C GLU A 378 15.23 -14.15 2.35
N PHE A 379 15.05 -12.84 2.49
CA PHE A 379 16.11 -11.96 2.96
C PHE A 379 16.06 -11.84 4.48
N GLU A 380 17.24 -11.86 5.12
CA GLU A 380 17.34 -11.55 6.54
C GLU A 380 16.82 -10.13 6.80
N LYS A 381 15.99 -9.96 7.81
CA LYS A 381 15.44 -8.66 8.19
C LYS A 381 16.55 -7.80 8.78
N VAL A 382 16.63 -6.54 8.33
CA VAL A 382 17.57 -5.59 8.96
C VAL A 382 17.01 -5.09 10.29
N ARG A 383 15.69 -4.83 10.33
CA ARG A 383 14.93 -4.46 11.54
C ARG A 383 13.68 -5.33 11.67
N GLN A 384 12.51 -4.75 11.92
CA GLN A 384 11.25 -5.47 12.14
C GLN A 384 10.41 -5.57 10.87
N PHE A 385 10.43 -4.57 9.98
CA PHE A 385 9.69 -4.65 8.72
C PHE A 385 10.33 -3.86 7.58
N ASP A 386 10.17 -4.36 6.35
CA ASP A 386 10.56 -3.73 5.08
C ASP A 386 9.29 -3.42 4.24
N GLN A 387 8.79 -2.17 4.23
CA GLN A 387 7.45 -1.82 3.68
C GLN A 387 7.45 -1.15 2.30
N TRP A 388 8.42 -0.31 1.96
CA TRP A 388 8.58 0.25 0.61
C TRP A 388 9.97 -0.09 0.08
N ALA A 389 10.05 -0.56 -1.16
CA ALA A 389 11.30 -0.98 -1.77
C ALA A 389 11.37 -0.66 -3.26
N ALA A 390 12.59 -0.66 -3.81
CA ALA A 390 12.86 -0.59 -5.23
C ALA A 390 14.03 -1.52 -5.60
N VAL A 391 14.03 -1.96 -6.86
CA VAL A 391 15.04 -2.89 -7.40
C VAL A 391 15.58 -2.40 -8.73
N LYS A 392 16.89 -2.54 -8.94
CA LYS A 392 17.55 -2.39 -10.25
C LYS A 392 18.72 -3.35 -10.40
N ASN A 393 18.95 -3.78 -11.64
CA ASN A 393 20.19 -4.44 -12.03
C ASN A 393 21.19 -3.41 -12.57
N ASP A 394 22.45 -3.54 -12.20
CA ASP A 394 23.53 -2.74 -12.77
C ASP A 394 24.04 -3.33 -14.10
N LEU A 395 24.98 -2.63 -14.76
CA LEU A 395 25.54 -3.05 -16.06
C LEU A 395 26.40 -4.32 -15.98
N GLU A 396 26.76 -4.78 -14.79
CA GLU A 396 27.42 -6.06 -14.52
C GLU A 396 26.43 -7.16 -14.11
N GLY A 397 25.12 -6.85 -14.06
CA GLY A 397 24.06 -7.74 -13.64
C GLY A 397 23.95 -7.93 -12.13
N ASN A 398 24.66 -7.15 -11.31
CA ASN A 398 24.43 -7.22 -9.86
C ASN A 398 23.03 -6.65 -9.55
N ILE A 399 22.39 -7.20 -8.53
CA ILE A 399 21.06 -6.75 -8.10
C ILE A 399 21.23 -5.80 -6.92
N TRP A 400 20.62 -4.64 -7.04
CA TRP A 400 20.55 -3.62 -6.01
C TRP A 400 19.11 -3.48 -5.56
N LEU A 401 18.90 -3.65 -4.26
CA LEU A 401 17.61 -3.51 -3.60
C LEU A 401 17.74 -2.41 -2.57
N VAL A 402 16.88 -1.39 -2.66
CA VAL A 402 16.74 -0.41 -1.59
C VAL A 402 15.42 -0.65 -0.91
N CYS A 403 15.40 -0.66 0.42
CA CYS A 403 14.18 -0.77 1.20
C CYS A 403 14.22 0.22 2.36
N GLU A 404 13.07 0.76 2.73
CA GLU A 404 12.94 1.28 4.09
C GLU A 404 12.86 0.11 5.06
N SER A 405 13.40 0.30 6.27
CA SER A 405 13.26 -0.67 7.36
C SER A 405 13.15 0.03 8.70
N GLY A 406 12.25 -0.44 9.55
CA GLY A 406 11.93 0.18 10.84
C GLY A 406 11.56 -0.80 11.94
N ARG A 407 11.21 -0.26 13.11
CA ARG A 407 10.53 -0.95 14.21
C ARG A 407 9.35 -0.12 14.64
N ALA A 408 8.36 -0.76 15.26
CA ALA A 408 7.21 -0.04 15.77
C ALA A 408 7.66 1.12 16.70
N PHE A 409 7.12 2.32 16.50
CA PHE A 409 7.40 3.55 17.24
C PHE A 409 8.83 4.12 17.10
N GLU A 410 9.64 3.59 16.18
CA GLU A 410 11.00 4.09 15.89
C GLU A 410 11.08 4.74 14.50
N ASP A 411 12.11 5.58 14.29
CA ASP A 411 12.38 6.13 12.96
C ASP A 411 12.67 5.01 11.94
N ARG A 412 12.06 5.10 10.77
CA ARG A 412 12.39 4.27 9.61
C ARG A 412 13.64 4.77 8.92
N HIS A 413 14.45 3.83 8.44
CA HIS A 413 15.72 4.13 7.78
C HIS A 413 15.78 3.49 6.40
N ILE A 414 16.58 4.08 5.51
CA ILE A 414 16.82 3.54 4.17
C ILE A 414 18.02 2.61 4.21
N TYR A 415 17.86 1.39 3.72
CA TYR A 415 18.88 0.37 3.60
C TYR A 415 19.08 -0.04 2.14
N LEU A 416 20.34 -0.17 1.74
CA LEU A 416 20.72 -0.71 0.44
C LEU A 416 21.26 -2.12 0.62
N ARG A 417 20.70 -3.08 -0.11
CA ARG A 417 21.16 -4.46 -0.22
C ARG A 417 21.81 -4.68 -1.58
N PHE A 418 22.94 -5.38 -1.55
CA PHE A 418 23.71 -5.75 -2.73
C PHE A 418 23.77 -7.27 -2.89
N ILE A 419 23.46 -7.75 -4.09
CA ILE A 419 23.57 -9.16 -4.47
C ILE A 419 24.42 -9.25 -5.74
N PRO A 420 25.62 -9.84 -5.68
CA PRO A 420 26.49 -9.92 -6.84
C PRO A 420 25.90 -10.86 -7.90
N ALA A 421 26.17 -10.56 -9.18
CA ALA A 421 25.70 -11.37 -10.30
C ALA A 421 26.26 -12.81 -10.25
N ILE A 422 27.50 -12.95 -9.78
CA ILE A 422 28.24 -14.19 -9.57
C ILE A 422 28.64 -14.24 -8.10
N ILE A 423 28.20 -15.27 -7.38
CA ILE A 423 28.65 -15.52 -6.00
C ILE A 423 29.92 -16.39 -6.08
N PRO A 424 31.05 -15.99 -5.48
CA PRO A 424 32.23 -16.86 -5.43
C PRO A 424 31.90 -18.15 -4.67
N GLU A 425 32.14 -19.30 -5.30
CA GLU A 425 32.20 -20.58 -4.58
C GLU A 425 33.52 -20.60 -3.80
N GLU A 426 33.44 -20.35 -2.49
CA GLU A 426 34.56 -20.23 -1.54
C GLU A 426 35.51 -19.04 -1.82
N GLU A 427 36.39 -18.70 -0.87
CA GLU A 427 37.35 -17.59 -0.91
C GLU A 427 38.45 -17.78 -1.98
N VAL A 428 38.08 -18.23 -3.17
CA VAL A 428 38.94 -18.28 -4.35
C VAL A 428 38.76 -16.98 -5.10
N ASP A 429 39.79 -16.15 -5.00
CA ASP A 429 40.14 -15.02 -5.85
C ASP A 429 38.99 -14.44 -6.71
N ILE A 430 38.47 -13.28 -6.28
CA ILE A 430 37.40 -12.48 -6.91
C ILE A 430 37.68 -12.19 -8.40
N LEU A 431 38.91 -12.45 -8.86
CA LEU A 431 39.41 -12.24 -10.21
C LEU A 431 39.06 -13.35 -11.21
N GLN A 432 38.61 -14.54 -10.80
CA GLN A 432 38.08 -15.55 -11.73
C GLN A 432 36.56 -15.47 -11.89
N LYS A 433 36.04 -14.30 -12.31
CA LYS A 433 34.63 -14.13 -12.72
C LYS A 433 34.32 -15.07 -13.90
N LYS A 434 33.66 -16.22 -13.65
CA LYS A 434 32.98 -17.00 -14.70
C LYS A 434 31.86 -16.13 -15.26
N ARG A 435 32.12 -15.42 -16.37
CA ARG A 435 31.16 -14.47 -16.95
C ARG A 435 29.82 -15.17 -17.21
N LEU A 436 28.74 -14.63 -16.63
CA LEU A 436 27.38 -15.03 -16.99
C LEU A 436 27.20 -14.86 -18.50
N ARG A 437 26.58 -15.85 -19.13
CA ARG A 437 26.18 -15.77 -20.53
C ARG A 437 24.72 -15.40 -20.61
N TYR A 438 24.38 -14.67 -21.66
CA TYR A 438 22.99 -14.40 -21.98
C TYR A 438 22.25 -15.72 -22.22
N VAL A 439 21.08 -15.87 -21.58
CA VAL A 439 20.18 -17.00 -21.79
C VAL A 439 18.80 -16.44 -22.13
N LYS A 440 18.32 -16.78 -23.33
CA LYS A 440 17.00 -16.35 -23.80
C LYS A 440 15.89 -16.94 -22.93
N PRO A 441 14.95 -16.12 -22.41
CA PRO A 441 13.78 -16.60 -21.68
C PRO A 441 12.89 -17.50 -22.56
N LYS A 442 12.44 -18.63 -22.01
CA LYS A 442 11.49 -19.55 -22.64
C LYS A 442 10.08 -19.12 -22.25
N LEU A 443 9.29 -18.75 -23.25
CA LEU A 443 7.92 -18.27 -23.03
C LEU A 443 6.92 -19.27 -23.60
N VAL A 444 5.76 -19.33 -22.95
CA VAL A 444 4.63 -20.19 -23.31
C VAL A 444 3.49 -19.29 -23.77
N ASP A 445 2.92 -19.59 -24.93
CA ASP A 445 1.76 -18.86 -25.45
C ASP A 445 0.52 -19.19 -24.61
N ILE A 446 -0.14 -18.16 -24.09
CA ILE A 446 -1.36 -18.27 -23.27
C ILE A 446 -2.57 -17.64 -23.96
N SER A 447 -2.44 -17.22 -25.22
CA SER A 447 -3.51 -16.54 -25.95
C SER A 447 -4.75 -17.42 -26.17
N GLN A 448 -4.63 -18.75 -26.04
CA GLN A 448 -5.77 -19.68 -26.07
C GLN A 448 -6.31 -20.06 -24.68
N GLU A 449 -5.54 -19.84 -23.61
CA GLU A 449 -5.98 -20.03 -22.21
C GLU A 449 -6.77 -18.82 -21.68
N ILE A 450 -7.07 -17.85 -22.55
CA ILE A 450 -7.97 -16.72 -22.27
C ILE A 450 -9.37 -17.28 -22.01
N ILE A 451 -9.59 -17.73 -20.77
CA ILE A 451 -10.91 -18.03 -20.24
C ILE A 451 -11.74 -16.77 -20.48
N LYS A 452 -12.84 -16.95 -21.21
CA LYS A 452 -13.86 -15.93 -21.46
C LYS A 452 -13.99 -15.03 -20.24
N ILE A 453 -13.90 -13.72 -20.45
CA ILE A 453 -14.30 -12.73 -19.46
C ILE A 453 -15.71 -13.14 -19.01
N GLU A 454 -15.81 -13.81 -17.86
CA GLU A 454 -17.11 -14.18 -17.34
C GLU A 454 -17.83 -12.86 -17.03
N PRO A 455 -19.07 -12.69 -17.52
CA PRO A 455 -19.82 -11.45 -17.30
C PRO A 455 -19.98 -11.21 -15.80
N LYS A 456 -20.16 -9.93 -15.44
CA LYS A 456 -20.37 -9.40 -14.08
C LYS A 456 -20.86 -10.49 -13.13
N SER A 457 -20.07 -10.79 -12.10
CA SER A 457 -20.56 -11.61 -10.99
C SER A 457 -21.90 -11.04 -10.53
N LYS A 458 -22.81 -11.93 -10.10
CA LYS A 458 -24.00 -11.52 -9.34
C LYS A 458 -23.58 -10.53 -8.25
N GLU A 459 -24.42 -9.52 -7.97
CA GLU A 459 -24.24 -8.60 -6.84
C GLU A 459 -23.70 -9.37 -5.64
N ILE A 460 -22.46 -9.05 -5.22
CA ILE A 460 -21.76 -9.82 -4.19
C ILE A 460 -22.44 -9.60 -2.84
N PHE A 461 -22.92 -8.38 -2.60
CA PHE A 461 -23.69 -8.01 -1.42
C PHE A 461 -25.00 -7.33 -1.83
N PRO A 462 -26.13 -7.65 -1.17
CA PRO A 462 -27.40 -7.05 -1.52
C PRO A 462 -27.44 -5.56 -1.19
N ILE A 463 -28.10 -4.78 -2.05
CA ILE A 463 -28.44 -3.38 -1.79
C ILE A 463 -29.63 -3.33 -0.82
N PHE A 464 -29.43 -2.68 0.33
CA PHE A 464 -30.50 -2.52 1.32
C PHE A 464 -31.24 -1.20 1.13
N PRO A 465 -32.58 -1.21 1.08
CA PRO A 465 -33.35 0.03 0.99
C PRO A 465 -33.18 0.83 2.28
N LYS A 466 -32.93 2.13 2.12
CA LYS A 466 -32.83 3.05 3.26
C LYS A 466 -34.13 3.09 4.05
N LYS A 467 -34.02 3.00 5.37
CA LYS A 467 -35.16 3.11 6.28
C LYS A 467 -35.28 4.54 6.77
N THR A 468 -36.51 5.00 6.87
CA THR A 468 -36.81 6.38 7.24
C THR A 468 -37.53 6.42 8.58
N ILE A 469 -37.18 7.43 9.39
CA ILE A 469 -37.86 7.76 10.65
C ILE A 469 -38.23 9.24 10.67
N GLN A 470 -39.27 9.58 11.44
CA GLN A 470 -39.64 10.97 11.70
C GLN A 470 -39.05 11.42 13.03
N THR A 471 -38.30 12.53 13.02
CA THR A 471 -37.73 13.16 14.21
C THR A 471 -38.40 14.52 14.44
N LYS A 472 -38.13 15.15 15.58
CA LYS A 472 -38.61 16.52 15.84
C LYS A 472 -38.05 17.55 14.86
N GLU A 473 -36.88 17.27 14.28
CA GLU A 473 -36.20 18.15 13.32
C GLU A 473 -36.50 17.82 11.85
N GLY A 474 -37.44 16.90 11.61
CA GLY A 474 -37.82 16.42 10.29
C GLY A 474 -37.46 14.96 10.02
N GLU A 475 -37.52 14.58 8.76
CA GLU A 475 -37.26 13.22 8.30
C GLU A 475 -35.76 12.88 8.35
N CYS A 476 -35.42 11.71 8.88
CA CYS A 476 -34.07 11.15 8.81
C CYS A 476 -34.07 9.76 8.17
N LYS A 477 -32.99 9.40 7.50
CA LYS A 477 -32.74 8.08 6.89
C LYS A 477 -31.61 7.36 7.63
N LEU A 478 -31.70 6.04 7.68
CA LEU A 478 -30.69 5.17 8.25
C LEU A 478 -29.57 4.92 7.23
N PHE A 479 -28.35 5.25 7.61
CA PHE A 479 -27.12 4.98 6.88
C PHE A 479 -26.19 4.10 7.72
N TRP A 480 -25.29 3.36 7.07
CA TRP A 480 -24.35 2.46 7.72
C TRP A 480 -22.98 2.50 7.07
N GLY A 481 -21.96 2.21 7.87
CA GLY A 481 -20.58 2.26 7.42
C GLY A 481 -19.60 1.79 8.48
N ASN A 482 -18.32 1.91 8.16
CA ASN A 482 -17.22 1.48 9.02
C ASN A 482 -16.23 2.62 9.24
N LEU A 483 -16.00 2.97 10.50
CA LEU A 483 -15.16 4.11 10.87
C LEU A 483 -13.76 3.69 11.34
N HIS A 484 -13.41 2.39 11.26
CA HIS A 484 -12.10 1.91 11.70
C HIS A 484 -11.57 0.76 10.82
N VAL A 485 -10.47 1.00 10.12
CA VAL A 485 -9.70 -0.01 9.35
C VAL A 485 -8.21 0.37 9.29
N GLN A 486 -7.34 -0.62 9.09
CA GLN A 486 -5.92 -0.46 8.78
C GLN A 486 -5.63 -0.86 7.33
N THR A 487 -4.70 -0.18 6.69
CA THR A 487 -4.24 -0.38 5.31
C THR A 487 -2.72 -0.57 5.30
N ILE A 488 -2.15 -0.74 4.10
CA ILE A 488 -0.69 -0.76 3.93
C ILE A 488 0.00 0.56 4.28
N LEU A 489 -0.69 1.61 4.76
CA LEU A 489 -0.03 2.80 5.30
C LEU A 489 0.41 2.64 6.75
N SER A 490 -0.20 1.73 7.52
CA SER A 490 0.29 1.30 8.83
C SER A 490 0.66 -0.18 8.80
N ASP A 491 -0.14 -1.01 9.45
CA ASP A 491 0.07 -2.42 9.72
C ASP A 491 -1.02 -3.31 9.14
N GLY A 492 -1.81 -2.77 8.20
CA GLY A 492 -2.69 -3.57 7.36
C GLY A 492 -1.86 -4.55 6.53
N HIS A 493 -2.23 -5.82 6.60
CA HIS A 493 -1.60 -6.96 5.94
C HIS A 493 -1.72 -6.92 4.40
N CYS A 494 -2.64 -6.12 3.86
CA CYS A 494 -2.74 -5.81 2.44
C CYS A 494 -3.64 -4.58 2.23
N GLY A 495 -3.79 -4.19 0.95
CA GLY A 495 -4.76 -3.20 0.53
C GLY A 495 -4.41 -1.73 0.77
N SER A 496 -4.67 -0.92 -0.24
CA SER A 496 -4.39 0.53 -0.23
C SER A 496 -5.65 1.34 0.05
N VAL A 497 -5.45 2.60 0.45
CA VAL A 497 -6.54 3.53 0.86
C VAL A 497 -7.64 3.61 -0.19
N ASP A 498 -7.30 3.71 -1.48
CA ASP A 498 -8.27 3.78 -2.57
C ASP A 498 -9.07 2.49 -2.70
N GLN A 499 -8.40 1.34 -2.60
CA GLN A 499 -9.06 0.04 -2.70
C GLN A 499 -10.10 -0.09 -1.57
N TYR A 500 -9.81 0.37 -0.34
CA TYR A 500 -10.76 0.26 0.78
C TYR A 500 -12.01 1.10 0.52
N TYR A 501 -11.84 2.38 0.19
CA TYR A 501 -12.98 3.27 -0.05
C TYR A 501 -13.82 2.83 -1.25
N LEU A 502 -13.18 2.37 -2.34
CA LEU A 502 -13.89 1.89 -3.51
C LEU A 502 -14.64 0.58 -3.21
N PHE A 503 -14.07 -0.33 -2.41
CA PHE A 503 -14.79 -1.54 -1.99
C PHE A 503 -15.94 -1.21 -1.03
N ALA A 504 -15.74 -0.30 -0.08
CA ALA A 504 -16.79 0.21 0.80
C ALA A 504 -17.98 0.76 0.00
N ARG A 505 -17.71 1.61 -0.98
CA ARG A 505 -18.73 2.25 -1.81
C ARG A 505 -19.41 1.26 -2.76
N GLU A 506 -18.62 0.52 -3.53
CA GLU A 506 -19.08 -0.14 -4.75
C GLU A 506 -19.38 -1.63 -4.54
N ARG A 507 -18.75 -2.28 -3.57
CA ARG A 507 -19.00 -3.72 -3.27
C ARG A 507 -19.81 -3.93 -2.02
N TYR A 508 -19.40 -3.28 -0.92
CA TYR A 508 -20.10 -3.41 0.34
C TYR A 508 -21.37 -2.56 0.38
N HIS A 509 -21.50 -1.54 -0.49
CA HIS A 509 -22.63 -0.61 -0.47
C HIS A 509 -22.82 0.00 0.93
N TRP A 510 -21.70 0.42 1.53
CA TRP A 510 -21.69 1.29 2.70
C TRP A 510 -21.88 2.74 2.26
N ASP A 511 -22.42 3.55 3.16
CA ASP A 511 -22.72 4.96 2.91
C ASP A 511 -21.57 5.88 3.30
N PHE A 512 -20.78 5.44 4.26
CA PHE A 512 -19.61 6.15 4.73
C PHE A 512 -18.53 5.18 5.15
N ALA A 513 -17.28 5.61 5.06
CA ALA A 513 -16.17 4.88 5.63
C ALA A 513 -15.06 5.84 6.06
N ALA A 514 -14.27 5.43 7.05
CA ALA A 514 -13.02 6.09 7.42
C ALA A 514 -11.87 5.08 7.38
N VAL A 515 -10.75 5.48 6.81
CA VAL A 515 -9.46 4.82 7.01
C VAL A 515 -8.79 5.48 8.21
N THR A 516 -8.42 4.70 9.20
CA THR A 516 -7.87 5.18 10.49
C THR A 516 -6.62 4.39 10.84
N ASP A 517 -5.67 4.36 9.91
CA ASP A 517 -4.39 3.71 10.09
C ASP A 517 -3.63 4.25 11.34
N HIS A 518 -2.84 3.39 12.01
CA HIS A 518 -1.92 3.81 13.05
C HIS A 518 -0.90 4.86 12.57
N CYS A 519 -0.98 6.06 13.12
CA CYS A 519 -0.01 7.12 12.79
C CYS A 519 1.30 7.01 13.60
N ASP A 520 1.27 6.37 14.77
CA ASP A 520 2.40 6.34 15.70
C ASP A 520 3.28 5.10 15.52
N SER A 521 2.69 3.93 15.27
CA SER A 521 3.41 2.64 15.21
C SER A 521 4.40 2.60 14.05
N VAL A 522 4.05 3.14 12.87
CA VAL A 522 4.97 3.29 11.74
C VAL A 522 5.66 4.65 11.70
N LYS A 523 5.36 5.55 12.66
CA LYS A 523 5.72 6.98 12.66
C LYS A 523 5.41 7.61 11.30
N TRP A 524 4.18 8.04 11.07
CA TRP A 524 3.83 8.58 9.76
C TRP A 524 4.64 9.80 9.32
N LEU A 525 4.96 9.81 8.03
CA LEU A 525 5.41 10.99 7.30
C LEU A 525 4.20 11.87 6.97
N SER A 526 4.46 13.15 6.71
CA SER A 526 3.40 14.09 6.29
C SER A 526 2.79 13.73 4.92
N SER A 527 3.54 13.02 4.09
CA SER A 527 3.19 12.51 2.77
C SER A 527 2.24 11.34 2.83
N GLU A 528 2.39 10.44 3.79
CA GLU A 528 1.46 9.33 4.03
C GLU A 528 0.08 9.88 4.44
N TRP A 529 0.05 10.83 5.39
CA TRP A 529 -1.18 11.52 5.78
C TRP A 529 -1.83 12.26 4.61
N ALA A 530 -1.03 13.00 3.83
CA ALA A 530 -1.53 13.75 2.71
C ALA A 530 -2.05 12.87 1.55
N LEU A 531 -1.46 11.69 1.36
CA LEU A 531 -1.96 10.67 0.43
C LEU A 531 -3.33 10.14 0.85
N LEU A 532 -3.52 9.85 2.15
CA LEU A 532 -4.80 9.42 2.69
C LEU A 532 -5.85 10.51 2.50
N GLN A 533 -5.56 11.75 2.90
CA GLN A 533 -6.46 12.91 2.73
C GLN A 533 -6.87 13.14 1.27
N ARG A 534 -5.90 13.09 0.34
CA ARG A 534 -6.19 13.22 -1.09
C ARG A 534 -7.11 12.11 -1.56
N THR A 535 -6.90 10.88 -1.11
CA THR A 535 -7.68 9.72 -1.56
C THR A 535 -9.10 9.75 -0.99
N ALA A 536 -9.27 10.14 0.27
CA ALA A 536 -10.59 10.39 0.85
C ALA A 536 -11.33 11.50 0.10
N SER A 537 -10.66 12.63 -0.15
CA SER A 537 -11.24 13.74 -0.92
C SER A 537 -11.65 13.34 -2.33
N LEU A 538 -10.83 12.54 -3.01
CA LEU A 538 -11.08 12.06 -4.38
C LEU A 538 -12.32 11.15 -4.47
N ILE A 539 -12.54 10.28 -3.48
CA ILE A 539 -13.58 9.25 -3.52
C ILE A 539 -14.89 9.73 -2.86
N ASN A 540 -14.82 10.77 -2.02
CA ASN A 540 -15.96 11.37 -1.37
C ASN A 540 -16.93 11.99 -2.41
N GLU A 541 -18.15 11.49 -2.44
CA GLU A 541 -19.22 11.95 -3.31
C GLU A 541 -20.48 12.15 -2.46
N PRO A 542 -20.76 13.37 -1.97
CA PRO A 542 -21.96 13.65 -1.19
C PRO A 542 -23.22 13.09 -1.87
N GLU A 543 -24.19 12.67 -1.06
CA GLU A 543 -25.41 11.95 -1.46
C GLU A 543 -25.21 10.49 -1.91
N LYS A 544 -23.98 10.08 -2.26
CA LYS A 544 -23.69 8.69 -2.66
C LYS A 544 -22.76 7.95 -1.68
N PHE A 545 -21.68 8.59 -1.25
CA PHE A 545 -20.67 7.99 -0.38
C PHE A 545 -19.80 9.03 0.32
N ILE A 546 -19.64 8.89 1.62
CA ILE A 546 -18.81 9.77 2.45
C ILE A 546 -17.51 9.06 2.82
N ALA A 547 -16.42 9.40 2.12
CA ALA A 547 -15.08 9.00 2.51
C ALA A 547 -14.53 10.01 3.53
N ILE A 548 -13.97 9.54 4.65
CA ILE A 548 -13.57 10.38 5.78
C ILE A 548 -12.09 10.15 6.08
N SER A 549 -11.27 11.21 5.99
CA SER A 549 -9.87 11.12 6.45
C SER A 549 -9.81 10.97 7.97
N GLY A 550 -9.06 9.97 8.44
CA GLY A 550 -8.83 9.73 9.85
C GLY A 550 -7.53 9.01 10.13
N TYR A 551 -7.20 8.86 11.41
CA TYR A 551 -6.01 8.16 11.87
C TYR A 551 -6.23 7.60 13.26
N GLU A 552 -5.49 6.55 13.61
CA GLU A 552 -5.49 6.01 14.95
C GLU A 552 -4.33 6.60 15.78
N TRP A 553 -4.72 7.28 16.86
CA TRP A 553 -3.82 7.73 17.91
C TRP A 553 -3.57 6.55 18.86
N THR A 554 -2.34 6.05 18.80
CA THR A 554 -1.98 4.72 19.29
C THR A 554 -1.22 4.85 20.60
N GLN A 555 -1.80 4.31 21.68
CA GLN A 555 -1.24 4.36 23.02
C GLN A 555 -1.47 3.09 23.85
N GLY A 556 -0.39 2.60 24.44
CA GLY A 556 -0.45 1.59 25.50
C GLY A 556 0.14 0.25 25.08
N ASP A 557 0.52 0.14 23.81
CA ASP A 557 1.42 -0.91 23.34
C ASP A 557 2.67 -0.94 24.23
N TYR A 558 2.94 -2.13 24.79
CA TYR A 558 4.05 -2.45 25.71
C TYR A 558 3.89 -2.15 27.21
N GLY A 559 2.67 -2.33 27.76
CA GLY A 559 2.53 -2.90 29.12
C GLY A 559 2.43 -1.94 30.30
N ARG A 560 2.23 -0.64 30.06
CA ARG A 560 1.67 0.27 31.08
C ARG A 560 0.33 0.79 30.57
N ILE A 561 -0.64 0.94 31.47
CA ILE A 561 -1.90 1.61 31.16
C ILE A 561 -1.56 3.02 30.67
N LYS A 562 -1.82 3.28 29.39
CA LYS A 562 -1.78 4.59 28.76
C LYS A 562 -3.23 4.98 28.44
N TYR A 563 -3.48 6.12 27.79
CA TYR A 563 -4.85 6.62 27.65
C TYR A 563 -5.77 5.73 26.78
N GLY A 564 -5.26 4.67 26.14
CA GLY A 564 -5.97 3.79 25.21
C GLY A 564 -5.96 4.33 23.79
N HIS A 565 -6.25 3.47 22.81
CA HIS A 565 -6.28 3.88 21.40
C HIS A 565 -7.54 4.67 21.10
N ARG A 566 -7.41 5.64 20.19
CA ARG A 566 -8.54 6.43 19.71
C ARG A 566 -8.44 6.60 18.20
N CYS A 567 -9.57 6.43 17.53
CA CYS A 567 -9.71 6.83 16.14
C CYS A 567 -10.09 8.29 16.08
N ILE A 568 -9.35 9.08 15.31
CA ILE A 568 -9.62 10.48 15.03
C ILE A 568 -10.13 10.56 13.60
N ILE A 569 -11.20 11.31 13.39
CA ILE A 569 -11.77 11.59 12.08
C ILE A 569 -12.00 13.10 11.90
N TYR A 570 -11.84 13.59 10.67
CA TYR A 570 -12.02 15.00 10.35
C TYR A 570 -13.17 15.26 9.36
N PRO A 571 -13.91 16.37 9.54
CA PRO A 571 -14.94 16.77 8.58
C PRO A 571 -14.34 17.30 7.26
N THR A 572 -13.06 17.67 7.25
CA THR A 572 -12.34 18.22 6.09
C THR A 572 -10.96 17.56 5.92
N ASP A 573 -10.48 17.45 4.67
CA ASP A 573 -9.22 16.74 4.33
C ASP A 573 -7.99 17.67 4.31
N ASP A 574 -8.00 18.73 5.13
CA ASP A 574 -6.92 19.72 5.25
C ASP A 574 -6.36 19.84 6.67
N GLN A 575 -6.88 19.04 7.61
CA GLN A 575 -6.46 19.03 9.01
C GLN A 575 -5.12 18.31 9.22
N PRO A 576 -4.32 18.67 10.23
CA PRO A 576 -3.11 17.92 10.59
C PRO A 576 -3.47 16.62 11.32
N PHE A 577 -2.55 15.65 11.36
CA PHE A 577 -2.62 14.58 12.36
C PHE A 577 -1.81 14.95 13.61
N PHE A 578 -2.23 14.43 14.77
CA PHE A 578 -1.54 14.63 16.04
C PHE A 578 -1.07 13.28 16.60
N SER A 579 0.24 13.12 16.75
CA SER A 579 0.86 11.86 17.20
C SER A 579 1.07 11.82 18.72
N ALA A 580 0.76 10.67 19.32
CA ALA A 580 1.00 10.31 20.71
C ALA A 580 2.49 10.36 21.09
N LEU A 581 3.39 10.24 20.12
CA LEU A 581 4.84 10.32 20.32
C LEU A 581 5.33 11.75 20.55
N THR A 582 4.48 12.75 20.34
CA THR A 582 4.83 14.16 20.52
C THR A 582 4.37 14.69 21.87
N ARG A 583 5.17 15.55 22.52
CA ARG A 583 4.79 16.20 23.79
C ARG A 583 3.51 17.05 23.70
N LYS A 584 3.08 17.42 22.49
CA LYS A 584 1.90 18.26 22.26
C LYS A 584 0.59 17.48 22.28
N ALA A 585 0.63 16.17 22.03
CA ALA A 585 -0.55 15.32 21.94
C ALA A 585 -0.32 13.99 22.69
N TYR A 586 0.43 14.04 23.80
CA TYR A 586 0.80 12.87 24.59
C TYR A 586 -0.32 12.41 25.53
N THR A 587 -1.16 13.32 26.03
CA THR A 587 -2.32 12.94 26.85
C THR A 587 -3.63 13.17 26.11
N GLN A 588 -4.71 12.53 26.58
CA GLN A 588 -6.04 12.73 26.01
C GLN A 588 -6.50 14.19 26.15
N ALA A 589 -6.23 14.86 27.27
CA ALA A 589 -6.58 16.27 27.45
C ALA A 589 -5.82 17.18 26.46
N GLN A 590 -4.54 16.88 26.20
CA GLN A 590 -3.75 17.61 25.21
C GLN A 590 -4.30 17.41 23.80
N LEU A 591 -4.60 16.17 23.42
CA LEU A 591 -5.23 15.84 22.14
C LEU A 591 -6.60 16.52 22.00
N SER A 592 -7.43 16.49 23.05
CA SER A 592 -8.76 17.12 23.08
C SER A 592 -8.68 18.61 22.77
N ASN A 593 -7.73 19.32 23.40
CA ASN A 593 -7.52 20.75 23.16
C ASN A 593 -7.06 21.05 21.72
N LEU A 594 -6.26 20.18 21.11
CA LEU A 594 -5.88 20.31 19.70
C LEU A 594 -7.06 20.06 18.76
N LEU A 595 -7.88 19.06 19.03
CA LEU A 595 -9.03 18.69 18.19
C LEU A 595 -10.16 19.75 18.21
N LYS A 596 -10.31 20.49 19.31
CA LYS A 596 -11.21 21.67 19.35
C LYS A 596 -10.87 22.72 18.29
N GLY A 597 -9.61 22.82 17.89
CA GLY A 597 -9.16 23.73 16.83
C GLY A 597 -9.41 23.24 15.41
N THR A 598 -9.81 21.97 15.21
CA THR A 598 -9.94 21.34 13.89
C THR A 598 -11.34 20.80 13.60
N ASN A 599 -12.27 20.89 14.58
CA ASN A 599 -13.57 20.21 14.56
C ASN A 599 -13.49 18.68 14.42
N GLY A 600 -12.31 18.10 14.66
CA GLY A 600 -12.14 16.65 14.64
C GLY A 600 -12.86 15.99 15.80
N LEU A 601 -13.32 14.77 15.56
CA LEU A 601 -13.87 13.90 16.60
C LEU A 601 -12.93 12.74 16.84
N MET A 602 -12.88 12.27 18.07
CA MET A 602 -12.22 11.03 18.43
C MET A 602 -13.19 10.03 19.05
N SER A 603 -12.82 8.75 19.03
CA SER A 603 -13.58 7.69 19.69
C SER A 603 -12.62 6.64 20.21
N ALA A 604 -12.70 6.34 21.50
CA ALA A 604 -11.97 5.23 22.10
C ALA A 604 -12.36 3.90 21.46
N HIS A 605 -11.34 3.07 21.19
CA HIS A 605 -11.44 1.79 20.49
C HIS A 605 -10.86 0.65 21.34
N HIS A 606 -11.35 -0.58 21.10
CA HIS A 606 -10.96 -1.83 21.80
C HIS A 606 -10.74 -1.68 23.32
N LEU A 607 -11.75 -1.12 23.99
CA LEU A 607 -11.63 -0.41 25.26
C LEU A 607 -10.91 -1.16 26.39
N THR A 608 -11.21 -2.45 26.54
CA THR A 608 -10.72 -3.29 27.64
C THR A 608 -9.46 -4.08 27.28
N ARG A 609 -8.87 -3.89 26.09
CA ARG A 609 -7.75 -4.73 25.60
C ARG A 609 -6.46 -4.48 26.36
N SER A 610 -5.98 -5.51 27.08
CA SER A 610 -4.77 -5.39 27.91
C SER A 610 -3.48 -5.19 27.14
N TRP A 611 -3.40 -5.61 25.88
CA TRP A 611 -2.21 -5.43 25.04
C TRP A 611 -1.91 -3.95 24.76
N ASN A 612 -2.97 -3.13 24.71
CA ASN A 612 -2.90 -1.68 24.56
C ASN A 612 -3.10 -0.95 25.90
N GLY A 613 -2.97 -1.65 27.03
CA GLY A 613 -3.10 -1.06 28.37
C GLY A 613 -4.52 -0.68 28.82
N GLY A 614 -5.56 -0.85 28.01
CA GLY A 614 -6.93 -0.44 28.32
C GLY A 614 -7.16 1.08 28.26
N THR A 615 -8.42 1.49 28.21
CA THR A 615 -8.80 2.92 28.06
C THR A 615 -8.95 3.62 29.40
N ARG A 616 -8.34 4.80 29.52
CA ARG A 616 -8.47 5.70 30.68
C ARG A 616 -9.52 6.77 30.38
N TRP A 617 -10.36 7.08 31.37
CA TRP A 617 -11.56 7.91 31.20
C TRP A 617 -11.56 9.25 31.92
N ASP A 618 -10.59 9.51 32.80
CA ASP A 618 -10.58 10.72 33.64
C ASP A 618 -10.29 12.03 32.90
N GLU A 619 -9.81 11.96 31.66
CA GLU A 619 -9.57 13.12 30.78
C GLU A 619 -10.59 13.19 29.62
N TRP A 620 -11.76 12.54 29.76
CA TRP A 620 -12.81 12.57 28.74
C TRP A 620 -13.41 13.96 28.53
N ASP A 621 -13.64 14.30 27.26
CA ASP A 621 -14.24 15.56 26.83
C ASP A 621 -15.31 15.30 25.78
N GLU A 622 -16.58 15.50 26.16
CA GLU A 622 -17.74 15.20 25.33
C GLU A 622 -17.80 15.98 24.02
N ASN A 623 -17.12 17.15 23.94
CA ASN A 623 -17.16 18.01 22.77
C ASN A 623 -16.37 17.43 21.59
N VAL A 624 -15.41 16.54 21.88
CA VAL A 624 -14.52 15.92 20.90
C VAL A 624 -14.57 14.40 20.93
N GLU A 625 -15.04 13.77 22.01
CA GLU A 625 -15.22 12.32 22.13
C GLU A 625 -16.68 11.94 22.47
N PRO A 626 -17.66 12.28 21.61
CA PRO A 626 -19.08 12.05 21.88
C PRO A 626 -19.49 10.57 21.78
N CYS A 627 -18.69 9.75 21.11
CA CYS A 627 -18.96 8.34 20.84
C CYS A 627 -17.78 7.47 21.27
N ILE A 628 -18.08 6.23 21.67
CA ILE A 628 -17.10 5.19 21.99
C ILE A 628 -17.45 3.88 21.29
N GLU A 629 -16.46 3.06 21.01
CA GLU A 629 -16.69 1.75 20.43
C GLU A 629 -17.27 0.77 21.45
N ILE A 630 -18.39 0.14 21.11
CA ILE A 630 -18.98 -0.95 21.91
C ILE A 630 -18.64 -2.34 21.36
N CYS A 631 -18.33 -2.46 20.07
CA CYS A 631 -17.92 -3.71 19.44
C CYS A 631 -17.00 -3.51 18.23
N SER A 632 -16.06 -4.45 18.04
CA SER A 632 -15.18 -4.56 16.88
C SER A 632 -14.73 -6.00 16.63
N HIS A 633 -13.84 -6.20 15.66
CA HIS A 633 -13.14 -7.48 15.44
C HIS A 633 -12.46 -8.01 16.71
N TRP A 634 -11.99 -7.11 17.57
CA TRP A 634 -11.34 -7.51 18.81
C TRP A 634 -12.30 -8.02 19.86
N GLY A 635 -13.59 -7.66 19.81
CA GLY A 635 -14.59 -8.19 20.72
C GLY A 635 -15.70 -7.19 21.05
N ARG A 636 -16.43 -7.49 22.12
CA ARG A 636 -17.54 -6.68 22.62
C ARG A 636 -17.20 -6.14 24.01
N PHE A 637 -17.37 -4.83 24.18
CA PHE A 637 -16.83 -4.08 25.32
C PHE A 637 -17.91 -3.54 26.26
N GLU A 638 -19.16 -3.97 26.09
CA GLU A 638 -20.27 -3.52 26.93
C GLU A 638 -19.99 -3.77 28.41
N TYR A 639 -19.72 -5.03 28.78
CA TYR A 639 -19.38 -5.48 30.11
C TYR A 639 -18.34 -6.60 30.07
N TYR A 640 -17.70 -6.87 31.20
CA TYR A 640 -16.66 -7.90 31.33
C TYR A 640 -17.19 -9.30 31.05
N HIS A 641 -16.41 -10.10 30.31
CA HIS A 641 -16.76 -11.46 29.90
C HIS A 641 -18.07 -11.53 29.10
N ASN A 642 -18.41 -10.47 28.36
CA ASN A 642 -19.53 -10.50 27.41
C ASN A 642 -19.37 -11.67 26.42
N PHE A 643 -20.49 -12.17 25.90
CA PHE A 643 -20.44 -13.16 24.83
C PHE A 643 -19.78 -12.53 23.60
N GLY A 644 -18.67 -13.10 23.13
CA GLY A 644 -17.82 -12.46 22.12
C GLY A 644 -16.93 -11.33 22.68
N HIS A 645 -16.54 -11.39 23.95
CA HIS A 645 -15.50 -10.55 24.54
C HIS A 645 -14.14 -10.74 23.84
N ILE A 646 -13.14 -10.03 24.34
CA ILE A 646 -11.82 -9.91 23.71
C ILE A 646 -11.24 -11.23 23.19
N THR A 647 -10.89 -11.24 21.92
CA THR A 647 -10.32 -12.40 21.20
C THR A 647 -8.83 -12.62 21.51
N ALA A 648 -8.12 -11.58 21.96
CA ALA A 648 -6.69 -11.64 22.30
C ALA A 648 -6.34 -10.78 23.53
N GLY A 649 -5.88 -11.42 24.60
CA GLY A 649 -5.45 -10.76 25.84
C GLY A 649 -6.45 -10.90 26.99
N LYS A 650 -6.26 -10.10 28.05
CA LYS A 650 -7.19 -10.02 29.19
C LYS A 650 -7.96 -8.70 29.13
N GLU A 651 -9.10 -8.67 29.81
CA GLU A 651 -9.87 -7.42 29.97
C GLU A 651 -9.32 -6.59 31.13
N VAL A 652 -9.06 -5.31 30.88
CA VAL A 652 -8.64 -4.32 31.89
C VAL A 652 -9.88 -3.77 32.60
N ARG A 653 -9.87 -3.81 33.93
CA ARG A 653 -10.97 -3.32 34.78
C ARG A 653 -11.07 -1.79 34.79
N GLY A 654 -12.28 -1.24 34.87
CA GLY A 654 -12.54 0.20 34.82
C GLY A 654 -12.56 0.80 33.40
N CYS A 655 -12.55 -0.03 32.36
CA CYS A 655 -12.43 0.38 30.96
C CYS A 655 -13.67 0.07 30.11
N SER A 656 -14.61 -0.74 30.59
CA SER A 656 -15.79 -1.17 29.81
C SER A 656 -16.78 -0.02 29.60
N VAL A 657 -17.72 -0.19 28.67
CA VAL A 657 -18.81 0.77 28.46
C VAL A 657 -19.62 0.97 29.75
N GLN A 658 -19.91 -0.10 30.50
CA GLN A 658 -20.61 0.03 31.78
C GLN A 658 -19.82 0.88 32.80
N ASP A 659 -18.48 0.84 32.79
CA ASP A 659 -17.66 1.71 33.65
C ASP A 659 -17.76 3.19 33.25
N VAL A 660 -17.82 3.47 31.95
CA VAL A 660 -18.04 4.83 31.40
C VAL A 660 -19.40 5.38 31.83
N LEU A 661 -20.45 4.57 31.67
CA LEU A 661 -21.79 4.95 32.07
C LEU A 661 -21.91 5.14 33.59
N ALA A 662 -21.25 4.29 34.39
CA ALA A 662 -21.22 4.42 35.85
C ALA A 662 -20.53 5.71 36.34
N LYS A 663 -19.65 6.32 35.53
CA LYS A 663 -19.08 7.66 35.78
C LYS A 663 -20.03 8.81 35.46
N GLY A 664 -21.20 8.52 34.88
CA GLY A 664 -22.19 9.52 34.46
C GLY A 664 -21.90 10.14 33.10
N TYR A 665 -20.97 9.59 32.31
CA TYR A 665 -20.65 10.11 30.98
C TYR A 665 -21.77 9.77 29.98
N ARG A 666 -22.00 10.69 29.06
CA ARG A 666 -23.10 10.62 28.08
C ARG A 666 -22.53 10.38 26.70
N VAL A 667 -22.37 9.10 26.36
CA VAL A 667 -21.70 8.66 25.13
C VAL A 667 -22.66 7.98 24.16
N GLY A 668 -22.42 8.14 22.85
CA GLY A 668 -23.00 7.33 21.79
C GLY A 668 -22.18 6.06 21.56
N PHE A 669 -22.78 5.06 20.92
CA PHE A 669 -22.12 3.77 20.67
C PHE A 669 -21.93 3.53 19.18
N ILE A 670 -20.69 3.28 18.80
CA ILE A 670 -20.29 2.99 17.42
C ILE A 670 -19.63 1.60 17.33
N GLY A 671 -19.56 1.09 16.11
CA GLY A 671 -18.86 -0.15 15.79
C GLY A 671 -17.81 0.09 14.70
N GLY A 672 -16.62 -0.49 14.87
CA GLY A 672 -15.51 -0.40 13.93
C GLY A 672 -14.92 -1.76 13.64
N SER A 673 -14.36 -1.97 12.45
CA SER A 673 -13.74 -3.27 12.18
C SER A 673 -12.39 -3.41 12.87
N ASP A 674 -11.56 -2.37 12.88
CA ASP A 674 -10.12 -2.45 13.13
C ASP A 674 -9.46 -3.62 12.35
N SER A 675 -9.86 -3.72 11.08
CA SER A 675 -9.41 -4.77 10.20
C SER A 675 -7.99 -4.52 9.71
N HIS A 676 -7.10 -5.49 9.92
CA HIS A 676 -5.77 -5.49 9.31
C HIS A 676 -5.73 -6.28 7.98
N ASP A 677 -6.66 -7.18 7.70
CA ASP A 677 -6.64 -8.04 6.50
C ASP A 677 -7.33 -7.44 5.28
N PHE A 678 -7.55 -6.10 5.27
CA PHE A 678 -8.19 -5.29 4.23
C PHE A 678 -9.66 -5.62 3.91
N CYS A 679 -10.00 -6.89 3.80
CA CYS A 679 -11.33 -7.43 3.56
C CYS A 679 -11.52 -8.66 4.46
N HIS A 680 -12.32 -8.50 5.51
CA HIS A 680 -12.62 -9.59 6.44
C HIS A 680 -13.71 -10.54 5.92
N GLU A 681 -13.54 -11.83 6.26
CA GLU A 681 -14.55 -12.91 6.12
C GLU A 681 -15.82 -12.68 6.96
N LYS A 682 -15.74 -11.78 7.95
CA LYS A 682 -16.83 -11.40 8.85
C LYS A 682 -16.80 -9.89 9.00
N ASN A 683 -17.87 -9.20 8.61
CA ASN A 683 -18.06 -7.84 9.10
C ASN A 683 -18.27 -7.96 10.60
N ASP A 684 -17.26 -7.63 11.41
CA ASP A 684 -17.35 -7.87 12.86
C ASP A 684 -18.07 -6.74 13.60
N ALA A 685 -18.05 -5.53 13.04
CA ALA A 685 -18.90 -4.42 13.49
C ALA A 685 -19.17 -3.38 12.40
N LEU A 686 -20.32 -2.71 12.50
CA LEU A 686 -20.70 -1.54 11.69
C LEU A 686 -21.27 -0.44 12.58
N THR A 687 -21.02 0.80 12.19
CA THR A 687 -21.71 1.98 12.71
C THR A 687 -22.94 2.26 11.87
N LEU A 688 -24.06 2.53 12.54
CA LEU A 688 -25.31 2.94 11.93
C LEU A 688 -25.73 4.30 12.48
N MET A 689 -26.22 5.18 11.61
CA MET A 689 -26.56 6.56 11.97
C MET A 689 -27.80 7.08 11.24
N TYR A 690 -28.55 7.94 11.93
CA TYR A 690 -29.69 8.65 11.36
C TYR A 690 -29.30 10.04 10.88
N LEU A 691 -29.33 10.25 9.55
CA LEU A 691 -28.94 11.49 8.88
C LEU A 691 -30.13 12.09 8.11
N LYS A 692 -30.18 13.42 7.92
CA LYS A 692 -31.15 14.03 7.00
C LYS A 692 -30.68 13.85 5.57
N GLU A 693 -29.40 14.13 5.34
CA GLU A 693 -28.72 14.01 4.07
C GLU A 693 -27.40 13.25 4.25
N LEU A 694 -26.96 12.54 3.20
CA LEU A 694 -25.66 11.86 3.23
C LEU A 694 -24.57 12.87 2.88
N THR A 695 -24.15 13.66 3.88
CA THR A 695 -23.07 14.65 3.78
C THR A 695 -22.11 14.51 4.95
N ARG A 696 -20.87 14.99 4.82
CA ARG A 696 -19.92 15.01 5.95
C ARG A 696 -20.45 15.83 7.13
N GLU A 697 -21.12 16.94 6.86
CA GLU A 697 -21.71 17.78 7.90
C GLU A 697 -22.72 16.98 8.74
N ASP A 698 -23.65 16.28 8.08
CA ASP A 698 -24.66 15.49 8.76
C ASP A 698 -24.08 14.27 9.49
N VAL A 699 -23.07 13.61 8.91
CA VAL A 699 -22.34 12.52 9.58
C VAL A 699 -21.73 13.01 10.91
N PHE A 700 -20.99 14.12 10.88
CA PHE A 700 -20.36 14.68 12.08
C PHE A 700 -21.38 15.24 13.07
N LYS A 701 -22.49 15.81 12.59
CA LYS A 701 -23.62 16.23 13.43
C LYS A 701 -24.25 15.04 14.15
N ALA A 702 -24.52 13.95 13.45
CA ALA A 702 -25.12 12.75 14.04
C ALA A 702 -24.23 12.08 15.09
N LEU A 703 -22.90 12.08 14.88
CA LEU A 703 -21.94 11.62 15.89
C LEU A 703 -21.96 12.49 17.15
N LYS A 704 -21.95 13.82 17.01
CA LYS A 704 -22.03 14.75 18.15
C LYS A 704 -23.35 14.62 18.92
N GLU A 705 -24.45 14.47 18.21
CA GLU A 705 -25.80 14.32 18.78
C GLU A 705 -26.13 12.87 19.16
N LYS A 706 -25.15 11.96 19.03
CA LYS A 706 -25.25 10.55 19.43
C LYS A 706 -26.43 9.80 18.79
N ARG A 707 -26.87 10.22 17.58
CA ARG A 707 -27.91 9.55 16.78
C ARG A 707 -27.36 8.32 16.07
N VAL A 708 -26.63 7.49 16.80
CA VAL A 708 -25.84 6.37 16.28
C VAL A 708 -26.04 5.13 17.13
N TYR A 709 -25.82 3.97 16.51
CA TYR A 709 -25.74 2.69 17.20
C TYR A 709 -24.79 1.76 16.45
N ALA A 710 -24.39 0.69 17.12
CA ALA A 710 -23.52 -0.32 16.57
C ALA A 710 -24.28 -1.62 16.27
N SER A 711 -23.74 -2.39 15.33
CA SER A 711 -24.12 -3.79 15.09
C SER A 711 -22.87 -4.63 14.92
N THR A 712 -22.96 -5.95 15.13
CA THR A 712 -21.86 -6.88 14.85
C THR A 712 -21.84 -7.29 13.36
N GLY A 713 -21.90 -6.31 12.46
CA GLY A 713 -21.83 -6.51 11.00
C GLY A 713 -23.15 -6.61 10.25
N ILE A 714 -24.27 -6.83 10.95
CA ILE A 714 -25.59 -6.96 10.33
C ILE A 714 -26.27 -5.59 10.27
N ARG A 715 -26.82 -5.23 9.11
CA ARG A 715 -27.53 -3.95 8.88
C ARG A 715 -28.95 -3.97 9.46
N ILE A 716 -29.05 -4.19 10.77
CA ILE A 716 -30.32 -4.25 11.49
C ILE A 716 -30.89 -2.84 11.61
N PHE A 717 -32.13 -2.66 11.18
CA PHE A 717 -32.87 -1.41 11.44
C PHE A 717 -33.34 -1.38 12.89
N VAL A 718 -33.05 -0.30 13.61
CA VAL A 718 -33.50 -0.06 15.00
C VAL A 718 -33.98 1.37 15.18
N ASP A 719 -35.28 1.57 15.43
CA ASP A 719 -35.87 2.83 15.89
C ASP A 719 -36.26 2.65 17.35
N PHE A 720 -35.36 3.06 18.25
CA PHE A 720 -35.53 3.03 19.69
C PHE A 720 -35.77 4.44 20.21
N ARG A 721 -36.83 4.59 21.01
CA ARG A 721 -37.24 5.87 21.59
C ARG A 721 -37.58 5.72 23.05
N ALA A 722 -37.34 6.80 23.78
CA ALA A 722 -37.84 6.98 25.11
C ALA A 722 -38.75 8.22 25.08
N ASP A 723 -40.03 8.02 25.43
CA ASP A 723 -41.15 8.88 25.09
C ASP A 723 -41.20 9.16 23.57
N ASN A 724 -40.96 10.41 23.17
CA ASN A 724 -40.86 10.82 21.76
C ASN A 724 -39.44 11.28 21.39
N HIS A 725 -38.45 10.94 22.21
CA HIS A 725 -37.05 11.30 22.02
C HIS A 725 -36.29 10.14 21.40
N LEU A 726 -35.49 10.44 20.37
CA LEU A 726 -34.65 9.45 19.71
C LEU A 726 -33.47 9.04 20.61
N MET A 727 -32.91 7.85 20.40
CA MET A 727 -31.62 7.49 20.98
C MET A 727 -30.56 8.58 20.75
N GLY A 728 -29.79 8.89 21.80
CA GLY A 728 -28.81 10.00 21.83
C GLY A 728 -29.35 11.32 22.40
N GLU A 729 -30.66 11.56 22.38
CA GLU A 729 -31.26 12.78 22.94
C GLU A 729 -31.25 12.81 24.48
N GLU A 730 -31.11 14.02 25.03
CA GLU A 730 -31.17 14.27 26.46
C GLU A 730 -32.44 15.03 26.83
N TYR A 731 -33.18 14.51 27.81
CA TYR A 731 -34.42 15.14 28.27
C TYR A 731 -34.73 14.75 29.72
N LYS A 732 -35.63 15.51 30.35
CA LYS A 732 -36.11 15.23 31.71
C LYS A 732 -37.44 14.50 31.63
N ALA A 733 -37.57 13.39 32.34
CA ALA A 733 -38.80 12.59 32.41
C ALA A 733 -39.23 12.37 33.86
N LYS A 734 -40.55 12.33 34.09
CA LYS A 734 -41.12 11.85 35.37
C LYS A 734 -41.50 10.36 35.33
N LEU A 735 -41.74 9.85 34.11
CA LEU A 735 -42.09 8.48 33.77
C LEU A 735 -41.49 8.22 32.39
N LEU A 736 -40.95 7.03 32.15
CA LEU A 736 -40.28 6.68 30.89
C LEU A 736 -41.13 5.67 30.12
N LEU A 737 -41.57 6.02 28.92
CA LEU A 737 -42.18 5.09 27.97
C LEU A 737 -41.16 4.67 26.91
N PHE A 738 -40.75 3.41 26.89
CA PHE A 738 -39.88 2.91 25.83
C PHE A 738 -40.70 2.41 24.65
N GLN A 739 -40.33 2.85 23.44
CA GLN A 739 -40.89 2.36 22.19
C GLN A 739 -39.75 1.87 21.31
N TYR A 740 -39.93 0.70 20.69
CA TYR A 740 -38.92 0.16 19.79
C TYR A 740 -39.55 -0.50 18.57
N ARG A 741 -38.92 -0.29 17.42
CA ARG A 741 -39.18 -1.02 16.18
C ARG A 741 -37.86 -1.53 15.66
N TRP A 742 -37.79 -2.81 15.35
CA TRP A 742 -36.61 -3.39 14.74
C TRP A 742 -37.00 -4.27 13.55
N LYS A 743 -36.08 -4.40 12.61
CA LYS A 743 -36.25 -5.31 11.47
C LYS A 743 -34.89 -5.81 11.02
N GLU A 744 -34.72 -7.12 11.03
CA GLU A 744 -33.58 -7.76 10.38
C GLU A 744 -33.65 -7.61 8.86
N PRO A 745 -32.49 -7.43 8.20
CA PRO A 745 -32.42 -7.57 6.76
C PRO A 745 -32.90 -8.99 6.38
N ARG A 746 -34.02 -9.12 5.67
CA ARG A 746 -34.47 -10.43 5.17
C ARG A 746 -33.42 -10.93 4.19
N SER A 747 -32.94 -12.16 4.40
CA SER A 747 -32.05 -12.91 3.50
C SER A 747 -32.61 -13.00 2.09
#